data_AF-A1D9G5-F1
#
_entry.id   AF-A1D9G5-F1
#
_cell.length_a   1.000
_cell.length_b   1.000
_cell.length_c   1.000
_cell.angle_alpha   90.00
_cell.angle_beta   90.00
_cell.angle_gamma   90.00
#
_symmetry.space_group_name_H-M   'P 1'
#
loop_
_entity.id
_entity.type
_entity.pdbx_description
1 polymer ?
#
loop_
_entity_poly.entity_id
_entity_poly.type
_entity_poly.pdbx_seq_one_letter_code
_entity_poly.pdbx_strand_id
1 'polypeptide(L)'
;MRTATLFGRFFWCRGGGSPQLLTRFATPFRFRSKHTPWPPGPWRSFHKKAPVGRTVLFAALTPGAFLELAENGDGHDKTGEMQMLEISRQEIRKSVSEDARGLTKLCEELFVFWYCYIYDPIATGFRFVHLAIVFIPVIITVPAIWFGRRLDDGKGERAGAVWWYGFLVRSMERAGPAFIKLGQWAASRTDIFPPEMCNIMSSLHSHAPAHSLHQTKKTISKAFNGLPFEEIFEEFYEEPLGVGAIAQVYKAKLKPSLAVMDDQALTLEDGSFRGKVRKNVDVLVKSSPRRVPSSYVAIKVLHPKVERVIRRDLRIMSFFASLINAIPTMHWLSLPDEVQQFGEMMKLQLDLRIEASNLVIFRQKFKSRTTAWFPYPYLEYTTREVLVEEFAQGIPLETFLDVGGGVYQQEIANEGLDAFLHMLLIDNFVHADLHPGNIMVRFYQPAELDLSLGKRSRVADAPTAAEADVTETVLARLRPHAHNREAWHAALSQLNAEGYRPQLIFIDTGLVTQLNETNRRNFLDLFRAVAEFDGFRAGQLMVERCRQPEEVIDPDVFALKMEHLVYNIKSRTFALGNIKIGDVLSEVLSMVRSHHVRLEGDFVNVVISILLLEGIGRSLDPGLDLFKSALPILRQLGSGATLLSSVRSGDTSMLRVWVGLEARGLLQASIESVEQCVKYDLLSPNI
;
A
#
# COMPACT_ATOMS: atom_id res chain seq x y z
N MET A 1 -19.11 28.46 -33.01
CA MET A 1 -19.52 28.34 -34.43
C MET A 1 -18.57 27.33 -35.07
N ARG A 2 -18.99 26.06 -35.27
CA ARG A 2 -19.63 25.53 -36.50
C ARG A 2 -18.72 25.78 -37.72
N THR A 3 -18.22 24.83 -38.52
CA THR A 3 -18.57 23.44 -38.90
C THR A 3 -17.45 22.99 -39.87
N ALA A 4 -16.76 21.86 -39.69
CA ALA A 4 -17.09 20.49 -40.12
C ALA A 4 -17.09 20.24 -41.64
N THR A 5 -16.25 19.32 -42.17
CA THR A 5 -16.63 17.94 -42.59
C THR A 5 -15.70 17.26 -43.63
N LEU A 6 -15.46 15.96 -43.38
CA LEU A 6 -15.49 14.79 -44.29
C LEU A 6 -14.46 14.60 -45.43
N PHE A 7 -13.68 13.51 -45.32
CA PHE A 7 -13.47 12.42 -46.30
C PHE A 7 -12.69 11.31 -45.55
N GLY A 8 -13.01 10.02 -45.50
CA GLY A 8 -13.87 9.17 -46.34
C GLY A 8 -13.05 7.95 -46.79
N ARG A 9 -13.18 6.82 -46.07
CA ARG A 9 -12.68 5.45 -46.38
C ARG A 9 -12.84 5.09 -47.87
N PHE A 10 -11.93 4.28 -48.44
CA PHE A 10 -12.26 3.11 -49.30
C PHE A 10 -11.02 2.27 -49.72
N PHE A 11 -11.26 0.97 -49.95
CA PHE A 11 -10.41 -0.11 -50.53
C PHE A 11 -9.43 -0.86 -49.59
N TRP A 12 -9.39 -2.21 -49.50
CA TRP A 12 -10.17 -3.29 -50.13
C TRP A 12 -9.92 -4.63 -49.39
N CYS A 13 -10.94 -5.47 -49.26
CA CYS A 13 -10.85 -6.89 -48.95
C CYS A 13 -10.50 -7.72 -50.20
N ARG A 14 -9.63 -8.73 -50.05
CA ARG A 14 -9.59 -10.06 -50.72
C ARG A 14 -8.22 -10.65 -50.36
N GLY A 15 -8.04 -11.92 -49.99
CA GLY A 15 -8.72 -13.15 -50.37
C GLY A 15 -7.61 -14.20 -50.44
N GLY A 16 -7.85 -15.39 -49.90
CA GLY A 16 -6.83 -16.42 -49.65
C GLY A 16 -6.11 -16.98 -50.88
N GLY A 17 -5.11 -17.82 -50.60
CA GLY A 17 -4.39 -18.59 -51.60
C GLY A 17 -2.97 -18.92 -51.13
N SER A 18 -2.81 -20.07 -50.49
CA SER A 18 -1.53 -20.77 -50.44
C SER A 18 -1.03 -21.07 -51.86
N PRO A 19 0.28 -21.13 -52.04
CA PRO A 19 0.81 -22.37 -52.61
C PRO A 19 2.04 -22.87 -51.85
N GLN A 20 1.97 -24.13 -51.46
CA GLN A 20 3.14 -24.99 -51.32
C GLN A 20 3.77 -25.17 -52.70
N LEU A 21 5.09 -25.10 -52.84
CA LEU A 21 5.89 -26.16 -53.48
C LEU A 21 7.41 -25.94 -53.33
N LEU A 22 8.04 -26.99 -52.78
CA LEU A 22 9.36 -27.55 -53.05
C LEU A 22 10.62 -26.67 -52.93
N THR A 23 11.43 -26.99 -51.91
CA THR A 23 12.65 -27.77 -52.16
C THR A 23 12.95 -28.70 -50.99
N ARG A 24 12.92 -30.01 -51.29
CA ARG A 24 13.56 -31.10 -50.56
C ARG A 24 15.08 -30.94 -50.67
N PHE A 25 15.83 -31.24 -49.61
CA PHE A 25 16.85 -32.29 -49.55
C PHE A 25 17.61 -32.24 -48.20
N ALA A 26 17.82 -33.43 -47.62
CA ALA A 26 18.73 -33.80 -46.51
C ALA A 26 18.09 -34.10 -45.14
N THR A 27 17.75 -35.37 -44.96
CA THR A 27 17.79 -36.12 -43.69
C THR A 27 18.99 -37.10 -43.74
N PRO A 28 19.30 -37.88 -42.69
CA PRO A 28 19.59 -37.49 -41.30
C PRO A 28 20.86 -38.19 -40.77
N PHE A 29 21.47 -37.70 -39.69
CA PHE A 29 22.34 -38.53 -38.84
C PHE A 29 21.75 -38.59 -37.42
N ARG A 30 21.44 -39.81 -37.00
CA ARG A 30 20.76 -40.18 -35.76
C ARG A 30 21.76 -40.96 -34.92
N PHE A 31 22.14 -40.47 -33.73
CA PHE A 31 22.82 -41.29 -32.73
C PHE A 31 21.78 -41.86 -31.76
N ARG A 32 21.81 -43.18 -31.61
CA ARG A 32 20.87 -44.01 -30.85
C ARG A 32 21.58 -44.46 -29.58
N SER A 33 21.11 -44.02 -28.41
CA SER A 33 21.43 -44.67 -27.13
C SER A 33 20.20 -45.44 -26.66
N LYS A 34 20.40 -46.73 -26.38
CA LYS A 34 19.39 -47.71 -25.97
C LYS A 34 19.24 -47.65 -24.44
N HIS A 35 18.02 -47.51 -23.93
CA HIS A 35 17.63 -48.17 -22.69
C HIS A 35 16.15 -48.60 -22.77
N THR A 36 15.94 -49.85 -22.37
CA THR A 36 14.73 -50.67 -22.47
C THR A 36 13.70 -50.37 -21.38
N PRO A 37 12.39 -50.53 -21.62
CA PRO A 37 11.34 -50.38 -20.61
C PRO A 37 11.09 -51.69 -19.85
N TRP A 38 10.81 -51.59 -18.54
CA TRP A 38 10.28 -52.68 -17.70
C TRP A 38 8.89 -52.28 -17.14
N PRO A 39 8.02 -53.25 -16.81
CA PRO A 39 6.56 -53.07 -16.73
C PRO A 39 6.07 -52.56 -15.35
N PRO A 40 4.79 -52.12 -15.23
CA PRO A 40 4.29 -51.49 -14.01
C PRO A 40 3.90 -52.54 -12.96
N GLY A 41 4.39 -52.36 -11.73
CA GLY A 41 4.01 -53.11 -10.53
C GLY A 41 3.38 -52.21 -9.45
N PRO A 42 2.62 -52.76 -8.50
CA PRO A 42 1.51 -52.07 -7.85
C PRO A 42 1.94 -51.10 -6.75
N TRP A 43 1.29 -49.93 -6.73
CA TRP A 43 1.47 -48.93 -5.69
C TRP A 43 0.90 -49.44 -4.36
N ARG A 44 1.78 -49.77 -3.42
CA ARG A 44 1.45 -49.89 -2.00
C ARG A 44 2.06 -48.73 -1.24
N SER A 45 1.15 -47.93 -0.68
CA SER A 45 1.34 -46.96 0.42
C SER A 45 2.38 -47.41 1.44
N PHE A 46 3.34 -46.54 1.76
CA PHE A 46 3.89 -46.40 3.11
C PHE A 46 4.45 -44.99 3.32
N HIS A 47 3.77 -44.22 4.17
CA HIS A 47 4.29 -43.02 4.81
C HIS A 47 5.52 -43.34 5.66
N LYS A 48 6.62 -42.60 5.45
CA LYS A 48 7.59 -42.27 6.51
C LYS A 48 8.08 -40.84 6.32
N LYS A 49 7.91 -40.03 7.36
CA LYS A 49 8.59 -38.74 7.55
C LYS A 49 10.10 -38.96 7.40
N ALA A 50 10.74 -38.26 6.47
CA ALA A 50 12.18 -38.23 6.32
C ALA A 50 12.71 -36.85 6.75
N PRO A 51 13.84 -36.78 7.45
CA PRO A 51 14.36 -35.57 8.07
C PRO A 51 15.01 -34.65 7.03
N VAL A 52 15.07 -33.37 7.39
CA VAL A 52 15.80 -32.29 6.72
C VAL A 52 17.20 -32.77 6.32
N GLY A 53 17.38 -33.03 5.03
CA GLY A 53 18.61 -33.51 4.43
C GLY A 53 18.94 -32.68 3.21
N ARG A 54 19.94 -31.81 3.38
CA ARG A 54 20.58 -30.96 2.37
C ARG A 54 20.68 -31.65 1.01
N THR A 55 19.93 -31.15 0.03
CA THR A 55 20.25 -31.32 -1.39
C THR A 55 20.35 -29.92 -1.99
N VAL A 56 21.56 -29.59 -2.44
CA VAL A 56 21.99 -28.27 -2.87
C VAL A 56 21.38 -27.93 -4.23
N LEU A 57 20.36 -27.07 -4.21
CA LEU A 57 19.97 -26.18 -5.30
C LEU A 57 19.81 -24.80 -4.67
N PHE A 58 20.42 -23.77 -5.25
CA PHE A 58 20.38 -22.35 -4.85
C PHE A 58 19.04 -21.96 -4.20
N ALA A 59 18.95 -22.06 -2.87
CA ALA A 59 17.69 -21.85 -2.17
C ALA A 59 17.57 -20.37 -1.85
N ALA A 60 16.85 -19.64 -2.71
CA ALA A 60 16.32 -18.34 -2.34
C ALA A 60 15.56 -18.48 -1.01
N LEU A 61 15.67 -17.48 -0.13
CA LEU A 61 14.98 -17.53 1.16
C LEU A 61 13.47 -17.60 0.93
N THR A 62 12.81 -18.58 1.56
CA THR A 62 11.36 -18.66 1.56
C THR A 62 10.78 -17.41 2.23
N PRO A 63 9.60 -16.92 1.81
CA PRO A 63 9.02 -15.71 2.41
C PRO A 63 8.81 -15.80 3.93
N GLY A 64 8.49 -16.99 4.45
CA GLY A 64 8.40 -17.23 5.90
C GLY A 64 9.73 -17.07 6.63
N ALA A 65 10.82 -17.67 6.12
CA ALA A 65 12.16 -17.49 6.69
C ALA A 65 12.67 -16.06 6.51
N PHE A 66 12.28 -15.39 5.42
CA PHE A 66 12.57 -13.98 5.18
C PHE A 66 11.91 -13.08 6.22
N LEU A 67 10.64 -13.33 6.55
CA LEU A 67 9.90 -12.60 7.58
C LEU A 67 10.50 -12.85 8.98
N GLU A 68 10.77 -14.09 9.36
CA GLU A 68 11.34 -14.43 10.67
C GLU A 68 12.73 -13.82 10.88
N LEU A 69 13.55 -13.77 9.83
CA LEU A 69 14.86 -13.12 9.88
C LEU A 69 14.74 -11.59 9.98
N ALA A 70 13.71 -11.00 9.39
CA ALA A 70 13.45 -9.58 9.52
C ALA A 70 12.97 -9.23 10.94
N GLU A 71 12.05 -10.01 11.51
CA GLU A 71 11.53 -9.77 12.87
C GLU A 71 12.59 -9.95 13.97
N ASN A 72 13.53 -10.88 13.80
CA ASN A 72 14.60 -11.18 14.77
C ASN A 72 15.86 -10.31 14.61
N GLY A 73 15.82 -9.24 13.80
CA GLY A 73 16.98 -8.37 13.60
C GLY A 73 17.32 -7.52 14.83
N ASP A 74 18.51 -7.72 15.42
CA ASP A 74 19.06 -7.05 16.62
C ASP A 74 19.32 -5.51 16.49
N GLY A 75 18.74 -4.83 15.51
CA GLY A 75 19.00 -3.42 15.24
C GLY A 75 17.96 -2.48 15.85
N HIS A 76 18.16 -2.01 17.09
CA HIS A 76 17.28 -1.04 17.77
C HIS A 76 17.02 0.26 16.98
N ASP A 77 17.88 0.60 16.01
CA ASP A 77 17.75 1.83 15.18
C ASP A 77 17.09 1.61 13.82
N LYS A 78 16.85 0.36 13.39
CA LYS A 78 16.33 0.06 12.05
C LYS A 78 14.86 -0.33 12.09
N THR A 79 14.09 0.16 11.13
CA THR A 79 12.71 -0.27 10.88
C THR A 79 12.68 -1.67 10.27
N GLY A 80 11.55 -2.37 10.41
CA GLY A 80 11.40 -3.72 9.84
C GLY A 80 11.55 -3.73 8.32
N GLU A 81 11.17 -2.65 7.63
CA GLU A 81 11.36 -2.51 6.18
C GLU A 81 12.84 -2.40 5.79
N MET A 82 13.63 -1.63 6.54
CA MET A 82 15.07 -1.55 6.31
C MET A 82 15.75 -2.90 6.52
N GLN A 83 15.32 -3.67 7.51
CA GLN A 83 15.82 -5.02 7.76
C GLN A 83 15.46 -5.98 6.61
N MET A 84 14.19 -6.00 6.17
CA MET A 84 13.75 -6.79 5.00
C MET A 84 14.55 -6.42 3.73
N LEU A 85 14.76 -5.12 3.50
CA LEU A 85 15.54 -4.63 2.37
C LEU A 85 17.01 -5.06 2.44
N GLU A 86 17.61 -5.04 3.63
CA GLU A 86 18.99 -5.49 3.83
C GLU A 86 19.14 -6.99 3.59
N ILE A 87 18.21 -7.81 4.09
CA ILE A 87 18.19 -9.26 3.83
C ILE A 87 18.08 -9.54 2.33
N SER A 88 17.17 -8.86 1.63
CA SER A 88 17.02 -8.98 0.17
C SER A 88 18.32 -8.59 -0.56
N ARG A 89 18.99 -7.52 -0.13
CA ARG A 89 20.30 -7.11 -0.69
C ARG A 89 21.39 -8.15 -0.43
N GLN A 90 21.45 -8.73 0.77
CA GLN A 90 22.42 -9.75 1.12
C GLN A 90 22.22 -11.03 0.29
N GLU A 91 20.97 -11.43 0.04
CA GLU A 91 20.65 -12.57 -0.80
C GLU A 91 21.11 -12.36 -2.25
N ILE A 92 20.88 -11.18 -2.82
CA ILE A 92 21.39 -10.82 -4.16
C ILE A 92 22.92 -10.94 -4.18
N ARG A 93 23.61 -10.45 -3.14
CA ARG A 93 25.07 -10.54 -3.05
C ARG A 93 25.56 -11.98 -2.94
N LYS A 94 24.93 -12.80 -2.09
CA LYS A 94 25.30 -14.23 -1.90
C LYS A 94 24.99 -15.10 -3.12
N SER A 95 24.00 -14.73 -3.93
CA SER A 95 23.73 -15.41 -5.22
C SER A 95 24.89 -15.27 -6.23
N VAL A 96 25.83 -14.36 -5.98
CA VAL A 96 27.12 -14.29 -6.68
C VAL A 96 28.10 -15.27 -6.01
N SER A 97 27.97 -16.55 -6.40
CA SER A 97 28.93 -17.66 -6.26
C SER A 97 30.14 -17.47 -5.31
N GLU A 98 29.94 -17.75 -4.02
CA GLU A 98 31.06 -18.01 -3.09
C GLU A 98 31.64 -19.44 -3.27
N ASP A 99 30.90 -20.33 -3.95
CA ASP A 99 31.18 -21.76 -4.08
C ASP A 99 31.87 -22.19 -5.39
N ALA A 100 32.10 -21.29 -6.35
CA ALA A 100 32.86 -21.66 -7.54
C ALA A 100 34.33 -21.94 -7.18
N ARG A 101 34.85 -23.09 -7.62
CA ARG A 101 36.26 -23.49 -7.41
C ARG A 101 37.01 -23.52 -8.75
N GLY A 102 38.17 -22.89 -8.80
CA GLY A 102 39.09 -22.95 -9.95
C GLY A 102 38.65 -22.10 -11.16
N LEU A 103 38.69 -22.68 -12.36
CA LEU A 103 38.43 -22.00 -13.64
C LEU A 103 37.02 -21.43 -13.79
N THR A 104 36.01 -22.06 -13.17
CA THR A 104 34.62 -21.56 -13.20
C THR A 104 34.47 -20.27 -12.41
N LYS A 105 35.15 -20.15 -11.27
CA LYS A 105 35.20 -18.90 -10.49
C LYS A 105 35.84 -17.78 -11.29
N LEU A 106 36.96 -18.07 -11.95
CA LEU A 106 37.64 -17.09 -12.79
C LEU A 106 36.76 -16.64 -13.96
N CYS A 107 36.01 -17.54 -14.60
CA CYS A 107 35.06 -17.20 -15.66
C CYS A 107 33.88 -16.37 -15.15
N GLU A 108 33.34 -16.71 -13.98
CA GLU A 108 32.26 -15.95 -13.33
C GLU A 108 32.75 -14.56 -12.90
N GLU A 109 33.94 -14.45 -12.32
CA GLU A 109 34.56 -13.17 -11.96
C GLU A 109 34.85 -12.32 -13.19
N LEU A 110 35.37 -12.90 -14.28
CA LEU A 110 35.57 -12.20 -15.55
C LEU A 110 34.24 -11.76 -16.18
N PHE A 111 33.20 -12.59 -16.09
CA PHE A 111 31.87 -12.23 -16.57
C PHE A 111 31.25 -11.11 -15.73
N VAL A 112 31.33 -11.20 -14.40
CA VAL A 112 30.87 -10.14 -13.48
C VAL A 112 31.66 -8.87 -13.71
N PHE A 113 32.98 -8.96 -13.89
CA PHE A 113 33.83 -7.82 -14.22
C PHE A 113 33.39 -7.19 -15.54
N TRP A 114 33.28 -7.97 -16.61
CA TRP A 114 32.83 -7.48 -17.91
C TRP A 114 31.43 -6.87 -17.82
N TYR A 115 30.51 -7.51 -17.09
CA TYR A 115 29.16 -7.01 -16.91
C TYR A 115 29.14 -5.68 -16.15
N CYS A 116 29.84 -5.59 -15.02
CA CYS A 116 29.81 -4.43 -14.13
C CYS A 116 30.64 -3.25 -14.63
N TYR A 117 31.77 -3.49 -15.29
CA TYR A 117 32.71 -2.44 -15.72
C TYR A 117 32.59 -2.07 -17.20
N ILE A 118 32.02 -2.93 -18.05
CA ILE A 118 31.89 -2.66 -19.49
C ILE A 118 30.42 -2.54 -19.87
N TYR A 119 29.65 -3.62 -19.73
CA TYR A 119 28.27 -3.64 -20.24
C TYR A 119 27.35 -2.67 -19.49
N ASP A 120 27.35 -2.70 -18.16
CA ASP A 120 26.41 -1.91 -17.36
C ASP A 120 26.67 -0.40 -17.46
N PRO A 121 27.93 0.10 -17.47
CA PRO A 121 28.22 1.51 -17.76
C PRO A 121 27.77 1.93 -19.16
N ILE A 122 28.04 1.12 -20.19
CA ILE A 122 27.61 1.41 -21.58
C ILE A 122 26.08 1.46 -21.65
N ALA A 123 25.39 0.48 -21.08
CA ALA A 123 23.93 0.44 -21.06
C ALA A 123 23.33 1.61 -20.25
N THR A 124 24.00 2.03 -19.16
CA THR A 124 23.64 3.23 -18.40
C THR A 124 23.85 4.49 -19.24
N GLY A 125 24.92 4.57 -20.04
CA GLY A 125 25.17 5.66 -20.98
C GLY A 125 24.08 5.77 -22.05
N PHE A 126 23.67 4.66 -22.66
CA PHE A 126 22.53 4.66 -23.60
C PHE A 126 21.23 5.11 -22.92
N ARG A 127 20.99 4.65 -21.67
CA ARG A 127 19.83 5.09 -20.89
C ARG A 127 19.89 6.58 -20.58
N PHE A 128 21.06 7.11 -20.24
CA PHE A 128 21.29 8.54 -20.03
C PHE A 128 20.96 9.35 -21.29
N VAL A 129 21.45 8.93 -22.47
CA VAL A 129 21.14 9.62 -23.73
C VAL A 129 19.62 9.61 -24.00
N HIS A 130 18.96 8.49 -23.76
CA HIS A 130 17.50 8.41 -23.88
C HIS A 130 16.79 9.40 -22.94
N LEU A 131 17.17 9.45 -21.65
CA LEU A 131 16.59 10.40 -20.70
C LEU A 131 16.91 11.85 -21.07
N ALA A 132 18.11 12.13 -21.57
CA ALA A 132 18.49 13.45 -22.05
C ALA A 132 17.61 13.90 -23.22
N ILE A 133 17.33 13.01 -24.19
CA ILE A 133 16.40 13.30 -25.30
C ILE A 133 14.99 13.64 -24.79
N VAL A 134 14.55 12.99 -23.70
CA VAL A 134 13.23 13.24 -23.11
C VAL A 134 13.20 14.55 -22.30
N PHE A 135 14.20 14.83 -21.47
CA PHE A 135 14.17 15.93 -20.50
C PHE A 135 14.86 17.23 -20.95
N ILE A 136 15.81 17.20 -21.90
CA ILE A 136 16.42 18.43 -22.44
C ILE A 136 15.35 19.37 -23.02
N PRO A 137 14.36 18.91 -23.81
CA PRO A 137 13.27 19.77 -24.28
C PRO A 137 12.45 20.39 -23.13
N VAL A 138 12.25 19.65 -22.04
CA VAL A 138 11.54 20.16 -20.84
C VAL A 138 12.34 21.29 -20.18
N ILE A 139 13.66 21.13 -20.07
CA ILE A 139 14.55 22.15 -19.51
C ILE A 139 14.59 23.40 -20.40
N ILE A 140 14.72 23.23 -21.73
CA ILE A 140 14.75 24.36 -22.68
C ILE A 140 13.45 25.16 -22.66
N THR A 141 12.32 24.50 -22.36
CA THR A 141 11.00 25.14 -22.32
C THR A 141 10.65 25.76 -20.96
N VAL A 142 11.53 25.70 -19.94
CA VAL A 142 11.32 26.35 -18.63
C VAL A 142 10.92 27.84 -18.72
N PRO A 143 11.47 28.66 -19.63
CA PRO A 143 11.04 30.05 -19.76
C PRO A 143 9.54 30.22 -20.05
N ALA A 144 8.86 29.20 -20.59
CA ALA A 144 7.42 29.20 -20.83
C ALA A 144 6.59 29.44 -19.56
N ILE A 145 7.11 29.08 -18.37
CA ILE A 145 6.45 29.26 -17.07
C ILE A 145 6.10 30.74 -16.83
N TRP A 146 6.92 31.67 -17.33
CA TRP A 146 6.68 33.10 -17.17
C TRP A 146 5.72 33.69 -18.20
N PHE A 147 5.21 32.94 -19.17
CA PHE A 147 4.32 33.48 -20.19
C PHE A 147 2.85 33.08 -19.98
N GLY A 148 1.93 33.90 -20.49
CA GLY A 148 0.49 33.63 -20.48
C GLY A 148 -0.31 34.39 -19.41
N ARG A 149 -1.64 34.28 -19.51
CA ARG A 149 -2.57 34.87 -18.54
C ARG A 149 -2.50 34.09 -17.22
N ARG A 150 -2.68 34.76 -16.09
CA ARG A 150 -2.87 34.09 -14.80
C ARG A 150 -4.26 33.47 -14.74
N LEU A 151 -4.31 32.23 -14.28
CA LEU A 151 -5.56 31.55 -13.96
C LEU A 151 -6.09 32.10 -12.62
N ASP A 152 -7.40 32.02 -12.40
CA ASP A 152 -8.09 32.49 -11.19
C ASP A 152 -7.87 33.97 -10.81
N ASP A 153 -8.41 34.89 -11.61
CA ASP A 153 -8.51 36.33 -11.32
C ASP A 153 -7.21 36.96 -10.76
N GLY A 154 -6.06 36.52 -11.27
CA GLY A 154 -4.75 37.13 -10.99
C GLY A 154 -3.98 36.58 -9.80
N LYS A 155 -4.53 35.60 -9.06
CA LYS A 155 -3.86 34.95 -7.92
C LYS A 155 -3.27 33.57 -8.23
N GLY A 156 -3.74 32.89 -9.27
CA GLY A 156 -3.25 31.57 -9.67
C GLY A 156 -2.01 31.59 -10.56
N GLU A 157 -1.56 30.38 -10.90
CA GLU A 157 -0.43 30.13 -11.77
C GLU A 157 -0.63 30.66 -13.20
N ARG A 158 0.47 30.93 -13.92
CA ARG A 158 0.42 31.37 -15.31
C ARG A 158 0.01 30.19 -16.21
N ALA A 159 -0.75 30.46 -17.27
CA ALA A 159 -1.14 29.43 -18.25
C ALA A 159 0.06 28.70 -18.86
N GLY A 160 1.20 29.38 -19.06
CA GLY A 160 2.44 28.76 -19.51
C GLY A 160 3.06 27.82 -18.47
N ALA A 161 2.91 28.10 -17.18
CA ALA A 161 3.33 27.22 -16.09
C ALA A 161 2.52 25.91 -16.10
N VAL A 162 1.20 26.01 -16.19
CA VAL A 162 0.31 24.84 -16.26
C VAL A 162 0.59 23.97 -17.49
N TRP A 163 0.84 24.58 -18.65
CA TRP A 163 1.27 23.84 -19.84
C TRP A 163 2.61 23.13 -19.62
N TRP A 164 3.57 23.81 -19.00
CA TRP A 164 4.90 23.24 -18.72
C TRP A 164 4.80 22.08 -17.71
N TYR A 165 3.99 22.21 -16.66
CA TYR A 165 3.70 21.11 -15.72
C TYR A 165 3.13 19.89 -16.46
N GLY A 166 2.16 20.08 -17.35
CA GLY A 166 1.63 19.00 -18.18
C GLY A 166 2.67 18.39 -19.13
N PHE A 167 3.58 19.20 -19.67
CA PHE A 167 4.67 18.71 -20.53
C PHE A 167 5.71 17.89 -19.74
N LEU A 168 6.04 18.32 -18.52
CA LEU A 168 6.90 17.58 -17.60
C LEU A 168 6.29 16.20 -17.27
N VAL A 169 5.01 16.16 -16.88
CA VAL A 169 4.31 14.91 -16.52
C VAL A 169 4.30 13.91 -17.67
N ARG A 170 3.96 14.33 -18.89
CA ARG A 170 4.06 13.46 -20.10
C ARG A 170 5.49 12.98 -20.38
N SER A 171 6.49 13.80 -20.07
CA SER A 171 7.89 13.43 -20.24
C SER A 171 8.33 12.40 -19.19
N MET A 172 7.83 12.51 -17.96
CA MET A 172 8.05 11.52 -16.89
C MET A 172 7.40 10.16 -17.23
N GLU A 173 6.18 10.15 -17.78
CA GLU A 173 5.53 8.93 -18.30
C GLU A 173 6.38 8.25 -19.38
N ARG A 174 6.90 9.03 -20.34
CA ARG A 174 7.77 8.52 -21.42
C ARG A 174 9.13 8.04 -20.92
N ALA A 175 9.63 8.62 -19.83
CA ALA A 175 10.91 8.24 -19.26
C ALA A 175 10.85 6.83 -18.67
N GLY A 176 9.74 6.43 -18.05
CA GLY A 176 9.45 5.05 -17.65
C GLY A 176 9.16 4.88 -16.16
N PRO A 177 9.18 3.64 -15.64
CA PRO A 177 8.64 3.29 -14.32
C PRO A 177 9.20 4.10 -13.14
N ALA A 178 10.51 4.33 -13.12
CA ALA A 178 11.15 5.11 -12.06
C ALA A 178 10.63 6.56 -12.03
N PHE A 179 10.46 7.19 -13.18
CA PHE A 179 9.97 8.58 -13.27
C PHE A 179 8.47 8.66 -13.04
N ILE A 180 7.70 7.64 -13.41
CA ILE A 180 6.28 7.54 -13.07
C ILE A 180 6.12 7.53 -11.54
N LYS A 181 6.84 6.65 -10.85
CA LYS A 181 6.80 6.57 -9.39
C LYS A 181 7.39 7.82 -8.72
N LEU A 182 8.42 8.43 -9.31
CA LEU A 182 8.95 9.72 -8.83
C LEU A 182 7.90 10.83 -8.91
N GLY A 183 7.09 10.85 -9.98
CA GLY A 183 5.98 11.81 -10.14
C GLY A 183 4.90 11.61 -9.10
N GLN A 184 4.50 10.36 -8.85
CA GLN A 184 3.53 10.03 -7.79
C GLN A 184 4.03 10.42 -6.40
N TRP A 185 5.31 10.15 -6.11
CA TRP A 185 5.95 10.56 -4.87
C TRP A 185 6.10 12.10 -4.76
N ALA A 186 6.43 12.79 -5.85
CA ALA A 186 6.50 14.25 -5.86
C ALA A 186 5.12 14.92 -5.76
N ALA A 187 4.05 14.27 -6.25
CA ALA A 187 2.69 14.76 -6.19
C ALA A 187 2.18 14.96 -4.76
N SER A 188 2.69 14.17 -3.81
CA SER A 188 2.32 14.30 -2.40
C SER A 188 3.19 15.30 -1.61
N ARG A 189 4.31 15.75 -2.19
CA ARG A 189 5.29 16.66 -1.55
C ARG A 189 4.97 18.14 -1.78
N THR A 190 3.83 18.60 -1.25
CA THR A 190 3.41 20.02 -1.30
C THR A 190 4.29 20.95 -0.45
N ASP A 191 5.12 20.38 0.43
CA ASP A 191 6.20 21.08 1.14
C ASP A 191 7.31 21.54 0.18
N ILE A 192 7.57 20.78 -0.89
CA ILE A 192 8.60 21.08 -1.89
C ILE A 192 8.02 21.74 -3.13
N PHE A 193 6.91 21.22 -3.68
CA PHE A 193 6.38 21.62 -4.98
C PHE A 193 5.11 22.48 -4.88
N PRO A 194 4.82 23.33 -5.88
CA PRO A 194 3.58 24.10 -5.93
C PRO A 194 2.33 23.19 -5.97
N PRO A 195 1.22 23.56 -5.31
CA PRO A 195 0.00 22.75 -5.27
C PRO A 195 -0.56 22.38 -6.64
N GLU A 196 -0.55 23.32 -7.60
CA GLU A 196 -1.02 23.08 -8.97
C GLU A 196 -0.18 22.03 -9.70
N MET A 197 1.14 22.04 -9.46
CA MET A 197 2.05 21.04 -10.02
C MET A 197 1.80 19.66 -9.41
N CYS A 198 1.63 19.59 -8.09
CA CYS A 198 1.25 18.37 -7.37
C CYS A 198 -0.06 17.77 -7.90
N ASN A 199 -1.08 18.60 -8.14
CA ASN A 199 -2.37 18.17 -8.70
C ASN A 199 -2.26 17.63 -10.13
N ILE A 200 -1.37 18.17 -10.95
CA ILE A 200 -1.16 17.63 -12.31
C ILE A 200 -0.34 16.33 -12.23
N MET A 201 0.63 16.24 -11.32
CA MET A 201 1.40 15.02 -11.09
C MET A 201 0.56 13.88 -10.50
N SER A 202 -0.46 14.17 -9.70
CA SER A 202 -1.34 13.12 -9.15
C SER A 202 -2.17 12.42 -10.23
N SER A 203 -2.40 13.06 -11.37
CA SER A 203 -3.07 12.45 -12.54
C SER A 203 -2.21 11.44 -13.31
N LEU A 204 -0.95 11.27 -12.91
CA LEU A 204 -0.01 10.39 -13.58
C LEU A 204 -0.38 8.93 -13.32
N HIS A 205 -1.07 8.35 -14.30
CA HIS A 205 -1.57 6.98 -14.22
C HIS A 205 -0.51 5.96 -14.63
N SER A 206 -0.60 4.76 -14.06
CA SER A 206 0.30 3.65 -14.34
C SER A 206 -0.05 2.88 -15.62
N HIS A 207 -0.39 3.54 -16.72
CA HIS A 207 -0.65 2.86 -18.01
C HIS A 207 0.67 2.44 -18.68
N ALA A 208 1.48 1.65 -17.96
CA ALA A 208 2.66 1.02 -18.51
C ALA A 208 2.24 -0.04 -19.55
N PRO A 209 3.04 -0.25 -20.61
CA PRO A 209 2.75 -1.31 -21.56
C PRO A 209 2.86 -2.68 -20.88
N ALA A 210 1.83 -3.50 -21.02
CA ALA A 210 1.82 -4.87 -20.52
C ALA A 210 2.96 -5.68 -21.14
N HIS A 211 3.62 -6.53 -20.33
CA HIS A 211 4.59 -7.48 -20.84
C HIS A 211 3.89 -8.72 -21.40
N SER A 212 4.59 -9.48 -22.25
CA SER A 212 4.00 -10.63 -22.94
C SER A 212 3.55 -11.71 -21.95
N LEU A 213 2.36 -12.28 -22.18
CA LEU A 213 1.82 -13.37 -21.37
C LEU A 213 2.77 -14.58 -21.29
N HIS A 214 3.56 -14.84 -22.34
CA HIS A 214 4.56 -15.90 -22.34
C HIS A 214 5.62 -15.72 -21.24
N GLN A 215 6.07 -14.48 -21.03
CA GLN A 215 6.99 -14.17 -19.93
C GLN A 215 6.30 -14.35 -18.58
N THR A 216 5.04 -13.92 -18.45
CA THR A 216 4.24 -14.14 -17.24
C THR A 216 4.13 -15.62 -16.89
N LYS A 217 3.72 -16.47 -17.84
CA LYS A 217 3.58 -17.91 -17.65
C LYS A 217 4.90 -18.54 -17.21
N LYS A 218 6.03 -18.14 -17.82
CA LYS A 218 7.37 -18.59 -17.44
C LYS A 218 7.74 -18.20 -16.01
N THR A 219 7.50 -16.95 -15.61
CA THR A 219 7.81 -16.47 -14.26
C THR A 219 6.94 -17.16 -13.21
N ILE A 220 5.65 -17.34 -13.49
CA ILE A 220 4.73 -18.08 -12.62
C ILE A 220 5.16 -19.54 -12.48
N SER A 221 5.41 -20.27 -13.57
CA SER A 221 5.87 -21.67 -13.49
C SER A 221 7.15 -21.82 -12.66
N LYS A 222 8.09 -20.87 -12.77
CA LYS A 222 9.30 -20.84 -11.94
C LYS A 222 8.98 -20.67 -10.45
N ALA A 223 8.00 -19.84 -10.10
CA ALA A 223 7.58 -19.64 -8.71
C ALA A 223 6.92 -20.89 -8.12
N PHE A 224 6.16 -21.64 -8.92
CA PHE A 224 5.53 -22.90 -8.53
C PHE A 224 6.48 -24.11 -8.71
N ASN A 225 7.75 -23.98 -8.29
CA ASN A 225 8.76 -25.04 -8.34
C ASN A 225 8.98 -25.68 -9.73
N GLY A 226 8.74 -24.93 -10.81
CA GLY A 226 8.89 -25.41 -12.18
C GLY A 226 7.72 -26.22 -12.72
N LEU A 227 6.57 -26.23 -12.03
CA LEU A 227 5.37 -26.91 -12.52
C LEU A 227 4.91 -26.33 -13.88
N PRO A 228 4.41 -27.19 -14.80
CA PRO A 228 3.76 -26.73 -16.03
C PRO A 228 2.60 -25.79 -15.70
N PHE A 229 2.45 -24.71 -16.47
CA PHE A 229 1.46 -23.67 -16.19
C PHE A 229 0.03 -24.22 -16.11
N GLU A 230 -0.28 -25.19 -16.96
CA GLU A 230 -1.57 -25.88 -17.06
C GLU A 230 -1.88 -26.77 -15.85
N GLU A 231 -0.86 -27.10 -15.05
CA GLU A 231 -1.00 -27.89 -13.83
C GLU A 231 -1.31 -27.03 -12.60
N ILE A 232 -1.07 -25.72 -12.66
CA ILE A 232 -1.16 -24.82 -11.51
C ILE A 232 -2.60 -24.32 -11.31
N PHE A 233 -3.27 -23.92 -12.39
CA PHE A 233 -4.58 -23.26 -12.33
C PHE A 233 -5.69 -24.14 -12.86
N GLU A 234 -6.86 -24.05 -12.24
CA GLU A 234 -8.12 -24.54 -12.80
C GLU A 234 -8.64 -23.54 -13.84
N GLU A 235 -8.57 -22.24 -13.51
CA GLU A 235 -8.95 -21.14 -14.38
C GLU A 235 -7.88 -20.04 -14.32
N PHE A 236 -7.52 -19.46 -15.46
CA PHE A 236 -6.60 -18.32 -15.54
C PHE A 236 -7.11 -17.30 -16.53
N TYR A 237 -7.30 -16.06 -16.08
CA TYR A 237 -7.75 -14.97 -16.92
C TYR A 237 -6.53 -14.35 -17.61
N GLU A 238 -6.41 -14.52 -18.92
CA GLU A 238 -5.22 -14.12 -19.68
C GLU A 238 -5.06 -12.60 -19.86
N GLU A 239 -6.15 -11.85 -19.72
CA GLU A 239 -6.10 -10.39 -19.67
C GLU A 239 -5.75 -9.94 -18.24
N PRO A 240 -4.73 -9.07 -18.07
CA PRO A 240 -4.39 -8.57 -16.75
C PRO A 240 -5.53 -7.71 -16.20
N LEU A 241 -5.86 -7.89 -14.92
CA LEU A 241 -6.80 -7.05 -14.19
C LEU A 241 -6.34 -5.59 -14.12
N GLY A 242 -5.02 -5.41 -14.02
CA GLY A 242 -4.39 -4.11 -13.95
C GLY A 242 -2.93 -4.21 -14.35
N VAL A 243 -2.44 -3.15 -14.99
CA VAL A 243 -1.01 -2.99 -15.32
C VAL A 243 -0.52 -1.79 -14.51
N GLY A 244 0.43 -2.05 -13.61
CA GLY A 244 1.09 -1.03 -12.82
C GLY A 244 2.42 -0.61 -13.44
N ALA A 245 3.12 0.32 -12.80
CA ALA A 245 4.42 0.80 -13.29
C ALA A 245 5.51 -0.29 -13.26
N ILE A 246 5.44 -1.19 -12.28
CA ILE A 246 6.49 -2.19 -12.01
C ILE A 246 6.02 -3.64 -12.21
N ALA A 247 4.72 -3.90 -12.17
CA ALA A 247 4.14 -5.24 -12.21
C ALA A 247 2.75 -5.19 -12.85
N GLN A 248 2.23 -6.34 -13.28
CA GLN A 248 0.86 -6.51 -13.74
C GLN A 248 0.17 -7.63 -12.97
N VAL A 249 -1.15 -7.50 -12.76
CA VAL A 249 -1.93 -8.38 -11.88
C VAL A 249 -2.89 -9.22 -12.70
N TYR A 250 -3.02 -10.49 -12.34
CA TYR A 250 -3.92 -11.46 -12.97
C TYR A 250 -4.90 -12.06 -11.98
N LYS A 251 -6.10 -12.40 -12.47
CA LYS A 251 -7.06 -13.23 -11.73
C LYS A 251 -6.84 -14.69 -12.11
N ALA A 252 -6.82 -15.58 -11.13
CA ALA A 252 -6.78 -17.02 -11.39
C ALA A 252 -7.50 -17.80 -10.29
N LYS A 253 -7.78 -19.07 -10.55
CA LYS A 253 -8.31 -20.04 -9.57
C LYS A 253 -7.29 -21.16 -9.44
N LEU A 254 -6.73 -21.35 -8.25
CA LEU A 254 -5.76 -22.41 -7.98
C LEU A 254 -6.44 -23.78 -7.99
N LYS A 255 -5.71 -24.82 -8.42
CA LYS A 255 -6.21 -26.19 -8.25
C LYS A 255 -6.33 -26.52 -6.75
N PRO A 256 -7.34 -27.31 -6.33
CA PRO A 256 -7.57 -27.64 -4.92
C PRO A 256 -6.35 -28.24 -4.20
N SER A 257 -5.51 -29.01 -4.89
CA SER A 257 -4.28 -29.58 -4.33
C SER A 257 -3.27 -28.53 -3.87
N LEU A 258 -3.29 -27.33 -4.47
CA LEU A 258 -2.37 -26.23 -4.17
C LEU A 258 -2.99 -25.20 -3.22
N ALA A 259 -4.32 -25.12 -3.14
CA ALA A 259 -5.03 -24.12 -2.34
C ALA A 259 -5.16 -24.47 -0.83
N VAL A 260 -5.01 -25.75 -0.45
CA VAL A 260 -5.41 -26.27 0.89
C VAL A 260 -4.29 -26.23 1.94
N MET A 261 -3.07 -25.80 1.60
CA MET A 261 -1.90 -26.13 2.43
C MET A 261 -1.74 -25.37 3.78
N ASP A 262 -2.51 -24.31 4.09
CA ASP A 262 -2.19 -23.46 5.26
C ASP A 262 -3.32 -23.09 6.25
N ASP A 263 -4.53 -23.64 6.12
CA ASP A 263 -5.59 -23.37 7.12
C ASP A 263 -5.31 -24.00 8.50
N GLN A 264 -4.32 -24.88 8.60
CA GLN A 264 -3.96 -25.56 9.85
C GLN A 264 -2.88 -24.81 10.67
N ALA A 265 -2.08 -23.93 10.06
CA ALA A 265 -0.90 -23.34 10.74
C ALA A 265 -1.25 -22.26 11.79
N LEU A 266 -2.42 -21.62 11.71
CA LEU A 266 -2.85 -20.60 12.68
C LEU A 266 -3.58 -21.16 13.93
N THR A 267 -3.63 -22.49 14.09
CA THR A 267 -4.31 -23.15 15.24
C THR A 267 -3.38 -23.66 16.33
N LEU A 268 -2.08 -23.36 16.27
CA LEU A 268 -1.12 -23.75 17.30
C LEU A 268 -0.90 -22.64 18.34
N GLU A 269 -1.89 -22.39 19.21
CA GLU A 269 -1.63 -21.75 20.52
C GLU A 269 -2.44 -22.39 21.66
N ASP A 270 -1.67 -22.85 22.66
CA ASP A 270 -1.95 -23.28 24.03
C ASP A 270 -3.23 -24.07 24.37
N GLY A 271 -3.04 -25.38 24.61
CA GLY A 271 -4.02 -26.32 25.16
C GLY A 271 -4.40 -26.12 26.64
N SER A 272 -4.11 -24.95 27.23
CA SER A 272 -4.45 -24.65 28.63
C SER A 272 -5.94 -24.38 28.82
N PHE A 273 -6.52 -24.93 29.89
CA PHE A 273 -7.92 -24.77 30.27
C PHE A 273 -8.33 -23.29 30.42
N ARG A 274 -7.42 -22.41 30.86
CA ARG A 274 -7.65 -20.95 30.92
C ARG A 274 -7.74 -20.30 29.54
N GLY A 275 -7.01 -20.81 28.55
CA GLY A 275 -7.10 -20.38 27.15
C GLY A 275 -8.45 -20.74 26.52
N LYS A 276 -9.01 -21.90 26.84
CA LYS A 276 -10.34 -22.34 26.37
C LYS A 276 -11.49 -21.50 26.93
N VAL A 277 -11.42 -21.12 28.21
CA VAL A 277 -12.43 -20.26 28.83
C VAL A 277 -12.37 -18.84 28.28
N ARG A 278 -11.16 -18.28 28.11
CA ARG A 278 -10.98 -16.97 27.46
C ARG A 278 -11.44 -17.00 26.01
N LYS A 279 -11.16 -18.06 25.24
CA LYS A 279 -11.63 -18.24 23.86
C LYS A 279 -13.15 -18.26 23.74
N ASN A 280 -13.86 -18.90 24.67
CA ASN A 280 -15.33 -18.92 24.63
C ASN A 280 -15.93 -17.54 24.97
N VAL A 281 -15.32 -16.80 25.89
CA VAL A 281 -15.77 -15.44 26.25
C VAL A 281 -15.38 -14.43 25.17
N ASP A 282 -14.21 -14.56 24.56
CA ASP A 282 -13.71 -13.67 23.49
C ASP A 282 -14.48 -13.91 22.18
N VAL A 283 -14.99 -15.13 21.93
CA VAL A 283 -15.91 -15.45 20.82
C VAL A 283 -17.34 -14.96 21.08
N LEU A 284 -17.77 -14.88 22.34
CA LEU A 284 -19.06 -14.27 22.73
C LEU A 284 -19.04 -12.73 22.64
N VAL A 285 -17.86 -12.12 22.71
CA VAL A 285 -17.67 -10.66 22.64
C VAL A 285 -17.24 -10.18 21.24
N LYS A 286 -16.65 -11.05 20.40
CA LYS A 286 -16.22 -10.71 19.03
C LYS A 286 -17.13 -11.37 17.99
N SER A 287 -18.08 -10.61 17.46
CA SER A 287 -18.86 -10.91 16.26
C SER A 287 -18.03 -10.68 14.98
N SER A 288 -16.83 -11.27 14.88
CA SER A 288 -16.03 -11.19 13.66
C SER A 288 -16.62 -12.07 12.57
N PRO A 289 -16.90 -11.54 11.36
CA PRO A 289 -17.32 -12.38 10.25
C PRO A 289 -16.28 -13.46 10.01
N ARG A 290 -16.73 -14.72 9.99
CA ARG A 290 -15.84 -15.86 9.82
C ARG A 290 -15.27 -15.84 8.39
N ARG A 291 -13.97 -16.14 8.29
CA ARG A 291 -13.15 -16.11 7.06
C ARG A 291 -13.77 -16.98 5.98
N VAL A 292 -14.18 -16.44 4.82
CA VAL A 292 -14.47 -17.25 3.63
C VAL A 292 -13.27 -17.15 2.69
N PRO A 293 -12.43 -18.18 2.55
CA PRO A 293 -11.35 -18.12 1.58
C PRO A 293 -11.95 -18.08 0.18
N SER A 294 -11.70 -17.01 -0.56
CA SER A 294 -12.04 -17.01 -1.98
C SER A 294 -11.20 -18.07 -2.69
N SER A 295 -11.80 -18.92 -3.53
CA SER A 295 -11.06 -19.88 -4.35
C SER A 295 -10.19 -19.22 -5.42
N TYR A 296 -10.39 -17.91 -5.63
CA TYR A 296 -9.65 -17.09 -6.55
C TYR A 296 -8.45 -16.43 -5.86
N VAL A 297 -7.40 -16.25 -6.66
CA VAL A 297 -6.18 -15.57 -6.27
C VAL A 297 -5.90 -14.42 -7.22
N ALA A 298 -5.32 -13.35 -6.67
CA ALA A 298 -4.64 -12.32 -7.43
C ALA A 298 -3.16 -12.70 -7.56
N ILE A 299 -2.62 -12.60 -8.77
CA ILE A 299 -1.23 -12.93 -9.07
C ILE A 299 -0.55 -11.71 -9.64
N LYS A 300 0.30 -11.09 -8.84
CA LYS A 300 1.10 -9.91 -9.23
C LYS A 300 2.44 -10.40 -9.77
N VAL A 301 2.76 -10.03 -11.01
CA VAL A 301 3.99 -10.45 -11.70
C VAL A 301 4.79 -9.24 -12.13
N LEU A 302 6.05 -9.17 -11.68
CA LEU A 302 6.96 -8.09 -11.98
C LEU A 302 7.30 -8.01 -13.47
N HIS A 303 7.38 -6.79 -14.03
CA HIS A 303 7.82 -6.59 -15.42
C HIS A 303 9.27 -7.08 -15.61
N PRO A 304 9.57 -7.72 -16.76
CA PRO A 304 10.89 -8.27 -17.01
C PRO A 304 11.94 -7.16 -17.05
N LYS A 305 13.07 -7.38 -16.36
CA LYS A 305 14.23 -6.47 -16.31
C LYS A 305 13.93 -5.10 -15.67
N VAL A 306 12.76 -4.89 -15.05
CA VAL A 306 12.38 -3.60 -14.47
C VAL A 306 13.35 -3.16 -13.37
N GLU A 307 13.83 -4.11 -12.55
CA GLU A 307 14.86 -3.87 -11.52
C GLU A 307 16.13 -3.24 -12.13
N ARG A 308 16.58 -3.72 -13.30
CA ARG A 308 17.78 -3.21 -13.97
C ARG A 308 17.57 -1.80 -14.51
N VAL A 309 16.38 -1.52 -15.04
CA VAL A 309 16.04 -0.18 -15.55
C VAL A 309 16.00 0.82 -14.40
N ILE A 310 15.27 0.51 -13.32
CA ILE A 310 15.17 1.37 -12.14
C ILE A 310 16.54 1.60 -11.50
N ARG A 311 17.39 0.56 -11.40
CA ARG A 311 18.75 0.70 -10.87
C ARG A 311 19.59 1.70 -11.67
N ARG A 312 19.48 1.70 -13.00
CA ARG A 312 20.17 2.65 -13.87
C ARG A 312 19.62 4.06 -13.73
N ASP A 313 18.30 4.18 -13.69
CA ASP A 313 17.63 5.47 -13.49
C ASP A 313 18.03 6.10 -12.14
N LEU A 314 18.07 5.32 -11.06
CA LEU A 314 18.54 5.77 -9.75
C LEU A 314 20.00 6.23 -9.77
N ARG A 315 20.90 5.51 -10.45
CA ARG A 315 22.30 5.95 -10.59
C ARG A 315 22.42 7.28 -11.34
N ILE A 316 21.65 7.45 -12.41
CA ILE A 316 21.62 8.69 -13.19
C ILE A 316 21.06 9.83 -12.34
N MET A 317 19.96 9.59 -11.61
CA MET A 317 19.37 10.58 -10.70
C MET A 317 20.33 10.97 -9.59
N SER A 318 21.03 10.02 -8.95
CA SER A 318 22.01 10.31 -7.91
C SER A 318 23.15 11.18 -8.43
N PHE A 319 23.66 10.90 -9.63
CA PHE A 319 24.69 11.74 -10.26
C PHE A 319 24.24 13.20 -10.43
N PHE A 320 23.03 13.42 -10.96
CA PHE A 320 22.49 14.77 -11.13
C PHE A 320 22.13 15.44 -9.81
N ALA A 321 21.60 14.70 -8.83
CA ALA A 321 21.31 15.21 -7.51
C ALA A 321 22.58 15.72 -6.82
N SER A 322 23.68 14.98 -6.91
CA SER A 322 24.98 15.42 -6.40
C SER A 322 25.50 16.66 -7.14
N LEU A 323 25.29 16.75 -8.45
CA LEU A 323 25.69 17.92 -9.24
C LEU A 323 24.88 19.18 -8.86
N ILE A 324 23.57 19.06 -8.67
CA ILE A 324 22.70 20.18 -8.28
C ILE A 324 22.99 20.62 -6.84
N ASN A 325 23.25 19.67 -5.94
CA ASN A 325 23.55 19.97 -4.53
C ASN A 325 24.89 20.72 -4.35
N ALA A 326 25.77 20.73 -5.37
CA ALA A 326 26.97 21.55 -5.36
C ALA A 326 26.67 23.07 -5.50
N ILE A 327 25.43 23.45 -5.84
CA ILE A 327 24.98 24.84 -5.93
C ILE A 327 24.54 25.31 -4.52
N PRO A 328 25.16 26.34 -3.91
CA PRO A 328 24.89 26.75 -2.53
C PRO A 328 23.42 27.07 -2.22
N THR A 329 22.69 27.65 -3.18
CA THR A 329 21.26 28.00 -3.01
C THR A 329 20.33 26.79 -2.96
N MET A 330 20.80 25.60 -3.33
CA MET A 330 20.01 24.36 -3.39
C MET A 330 20.38 23.35 -2.30
N HIS A 331 21.37 23.67 -1.45
CA HIS A 331 21.85 22.75 -0.40
C HIS A 331 20.74 22.37 0.60
N TRP A 332 19.83 23.30 0.90
CA TRP A 332 18.70 23.07 1.81
C TRP A 332 17.71 22.00 1.32
N LEU A 333 17.70 21.68 0.01
CA LEU A 333 16.85 20.62 -0.55
C LEU A 333 17.45 19.23 -0.41
N SER A 334 18.78 19.12 -0.20
CA SER A 334 19.54 17.86 -0.11
C SER A 334 19.05 16.76 -1.06
N LEU A 335 18.96 17.09 -2.36
CA LEU A 335 18.46 16.19 -3.40
C LEU A 335 19.12 14.78 -3.39
N PRO A 336 20.41 14.60 -3.04
CA PRO A 336 20.99 13.27 -2.93
C PRO A 336 20.28 12.37 -1.91
N ASP A 337 19.89 12.91 -0.76
CA ASP A 337 19.16 12.18 0.27
C ASP A 337 17.77 11.79 -0.23
N GLU A 338 17.08 12.70 -0.91
CA GLU A 338 15.74 12.46 -1.45
C GLU A 338 15.78 11.37 -2.53
N VAL A 339 16.79 11.39 -3.41
CA VAL A 339 17.00 10.31 -4.40
C VAL A 339 17.33 8.99 -3.71
N GLN A 340 18.07 9.01 -2.60
CA GLN A 340 18.33 7.80 -1.83
C GLN A 340 17.05 7.23 -1.21
N GLN A 341 16.26 8.06 -0.54
CA GLN A 341 14.98 7.66 0.08
C GLN A 341 14.00 7.13 -0.97
N PHE A 342 13.83 7.87 -2.07
CA PHE A 342 13.05 7.41 -3.22
C PHE A 342 13.59 6.07 -3.76
N GLY A 343 14.90 5.94 -3.86
CA GLY A 343 15.55 4.70 -4.30
C GLY A 343 15.39 3.52 -3.34
N GLU A 344 15.22 3.76 -2.04
CA GLU A 344 14.91 2.74 -1.05
C GLU A 344 13.46 2.29 -1.18
N MET A 345 12.52 3.24 -1.22
CA MET A 345 11.09 2.99 -1.50
C MET A 345 10.91 2.17 -2.78
N MET A 346 11.58 2.53 -3.88
CA MET A 346 11.51 1.78 -5.13
C MET A 346 12.05 0.36 -5.04
N LYS A 347 13.07 0.11 -4.20
CA LYS A 347 13.62 -1.24 -4.03
C LYS A 347 12.71 -2.13 -3.18
N LEU A 348 12.00 -1.56 -2.21
CA LEU A 348 10.99 -2.30 -1.43
C LEU A 348 9.92 -2.87 -2.36
N GLN A 349 9.45 -2.09 -3.34
CA GLN A 349 8.46 -2.55 -4.31
C GLN A 349 8.98 -3.58 -5.33
N LEU A 350 10.30 -3.75 -5.47
CA LEU A 350 10.91 -4.67 -6.43
C LEU A 350 11.08 -6.10 -5.90
N ASP A 351 10.83 -6.33 -4.62
CA ASP A 351 10.82 -7.66 -4.01
C ASP A 351 9.43 -7.94 -3.46
N LEU A 352 8.62 -8.66 -4.24
CA LEU A 352 7.21 -8.92 -3.90
C LEU A 352 7.02 -9.77 -2.63
N ARG A 353 8.09 -10.36 -2.08
CA ARG A 353 8.04 -11.01 -0.76
C ARG A 353 7.82 -10.00 0.37
N ILE A 354 8.30 -8.78 0.23
CA ILE A 354 8.12 -7.71 1.22
C ILE A 354 6.64 -7.38 1.33
N GLU A 355 5.94 -7.23 0.20
CA GLU A 355 4.50 -7.03 0.16
C GLU A 355 3.75 -8.20 0.84
N ALA A 356 4.15 -9.43 0.57
CA ALA A 356 3.57 -10.62 1.22
C ALA A 356 3.79 -10.63 2.75
N SER A 357 5.01 -10.30 3.19
CA SER A 357 5.36 -10.15 4.60
C SER A 357 4.52 -9.05 5.26
N ASN A 358 4.33 -7.91 4.60
CA ASN A 358 3.49 -6.82 5.08
C ASN A 358 2.03 -7.28 5.24
N LEU A 359 1.48 -8.04 4.30
CA LEU A 359 0.13 -8.62 4.43
C LEU A 359 0.01 -9.53 5.66
N VAL A 360 1.01 -10.37 5.92
CA VAL A 360 1.03 -11.22 7.13
C VAL A 360 0.96 -10.37 8.39
N ILE A 361 1.80 -9.34 8.49
CA ILE A 361 1.86 -8.44 9.65
C ILE A 361 0.53 -7.69 9.81
N PHE A 362 -0.02 -7.12 8.74
CA PHE A 362 -1.33 -6.44 8.79
C PHE A 362 -2.43 -7.38 9.26
N ARG A 363 -2.50 -8.60 8.72
CA ARG A 363 -3.48 -9.61 9.14
C ARG A 363 -3.35 -9.98 10.62
N GLN A 364 -2.13 -10.08 11.13
CA GLN A 364 -1.90 -10.36 12.55
C GLN A 364 -2.37 -9.19 13.43
N LYS A 365 -1.99 -7.95 13.08
CA LYS A 365 -2.35 -6.74 13.83
C LYS A 365 -3.86 -6.45 13.81
N PHE A 366 -4.53 -6.79 12.71
CA PHE A 366 -5.96 -6.60 12.53
C PHE A 366 -6.81 -7.85 12.86
N LYS A 367 -6.21 -8.93 13.39
CA LYS A 367 -6.90 -10.21 13.68
C LYS A 367 -8.11 -10.08 14.61
N SER A 368 -8.10 -9.11 15.52
CA SER A 368 -9.17 -8.85 16.48
C SER A 368 -10.28 -7.94 15.96
N ARG A 369 -10.09 -7.31 14.79
CA ARG A 369 -11.00 -6.32 14.22
C ARG A 369 -11.83 -6.93 13.11
N THR A 370 -13.05 -6.43 12.96
CA THR A 370 -14.05 -6.97 12.04
C THR A 370 -14.26 -6.11 10.81
N THR A 371 -13.83 -4.86 10.87
CA THR A 371 -14.21 -3.81 9.92
C THR A 371 -13.15 -3.53 8.86
N ALA A 372 -11.89 -3.88 9.13
CA ALA A 372 -10.76 -3.80 8.21
C ALA A 372 -10.21 -5.20 7.92
N TRP A 373 -9.99 -5.50 6.64
CA TRP A 373 -9.58 -6.81 6.16
C TRP A 373 -8.43 -6.70 5.14
N PHE A 374 -7.56 -7.70 5.13
CA PHE A 374 -6.38 -7.79 4.25
C PHE A 374 -6.32 -9.17 3.57
N PRO A 375 -6.02 -9.26 2.27
CA PRO A 375 -5.86 -10.53 1.54
C PRO A 375 -4.88 -11.50 2.18
N TYR A 376 -5.18 -12.79 2.13
CA TYR A 376 -4.25 -13.83 2.60
C TYR A 376 -3.12 -14.05 1.57
N PRO A 377 -1.84 -13.92 1.95
CA PRO A 377 -0.73 -14.19 1.05
C PRO A 377 -0.36 -15.69 1.04
N TYR A 378 -0.23 -16.28 -0.14
CA TYR A 378 0.26 -17.65 -0.32
C TYR A 378 1.79 -17.65 -0.36
N LEU A 379 2.40 -17.71 0.83
CA LEU A 379 3.86 -17.59 1.00
C LEU A 379 4.65 -18.70 0.29
N GLU A 380 4.08 -19.89 0.15
CA GLU A 380 4.73 -21.05 -0.50
C GLU A 380 5.02 -20.81 -2.00
N TYR A 381 4.18 -20.00 -2.65
CA TYR A 381 4.27 -19.70 -4.08
C TYR A 381 4.75 -18.28 -4.37
N THR A 382 5.04 -17.52 -3.31
CA THR A 382 5.50 -16.14 -3.42
C THR A 382 7.02 -16.10 -3.55
N THR A 383 7.50 -15.32 -4.51
CA THR A 383 8.92 -15.10 -4.80
C THR A 383 9.18 -13.62 -5.00
N ARG A 384 10.42 -13.24 -5.27
CA ARG A 384 10.80 -11.84 -5.55
C ARG A 384 10.06 -11.26 -6.77
N GLU A 385 9.72 -12.11 -7.74
CA GLU A 385 9.13 -11.72 -9.03
C GLU A 385 7.62 -11.98 -9.11
N VAL A 386 7.05 -12.76 -8.17
CA VAL A 386 5.63 -13.16 -8.16
C VAL A 386 5.07 -13.10 -6.74
N LEU A 387 3.97 -12.38 -6.54
CA LEU A 387 3.14 -12.47 -5.34
C LEU A 387 1.83 -13.19 -5.70
N VAL A 388 1.46 -14.16 -4.87
CA VAL A 388 0.17 -14.85 -4.95
C VAL A 388 -0.58 -14.56 -3.67
N GLU A 389 -1.76 -13.96 -3.79
CA GLU A 389 -2.60 -13.58 -2.66
C GLU A 389 -4.08 -13.88 -2.95
N GLU A 390 -4.89 -13.93 -1.90
CA GLU A 390 -6.33 -14.08 -2.01
C GLU A 390 -6.95 -12.95 -2.84
N PHE A 391 -7.83 -13.30 -3.78
CA PHE A 391 -8.50 -12.29 -4.58
C PHE A 391 -9.52 -11.51 -3.73
N ALA A 392 -9.29 -10.21 -3.58
CA ALA A 392 -10.22 -9.30 -2.91
C ALA A 392 -11.50 -9.11 -3.74
N GLN A 393 -12.64 -9.58 -3.21
CA GLN A 393 -13.95 -9.36 -3.81
C GLN A 393 -14.62 -8.14 -3.16
N GLY A 394 -14.72 -7.05 -3.91
CA GLY A 394 -15.35 -5.83 -3.44
C GLY A 394 -15.60 -4.82 -4.57
N ILE A 395 -16.15 -3.67 -4.20
CA ILE A 395 -16.31 -2.50 -5.07
C ILE A 395 -15.23 -1.48 -4.70
N PRO A 396 -14.47 -0.93 -5.65
CA PRO A 396 -13.46 0.11 -5.35
C PRO A 396 -14.07 1.29 -4.62
N LEU A 397 -13.38 1.83 -3.61
CA LEU A 397 -13.84 2.98 -2.83
C LEU A 397 -14.10 4.20 -3.73
N GLU A 398 -13.36 4.35 -4.82
CA GLU A 398 -13.55 5.37 -5.86
C GLU A 398 -15.01 5.44 -6.34
N THR A 399 -15.67 4.28 -6.53
CA THR A 399 -17.08 4.23 -6.93
C THR A 399 -18.00 4.91 -5.91
N PHE A 400 -17.71 4.74 -4.62
CA PHE A 400 -18.49 5.36 -3.54
C PHE A 400 -18.20 6.85 -3.39
N LEU A 401 -16.99 7.29 -3.77
CA LEU A 401 -16.65 8.71 -3.83
C LEU A 401 -17.37 9.42 -5.00
N ASP A 402 -17.46 8.74 -6.15
CA ASP A 402 -18.09 9.29 -7.35
C ASP A 402 -19.63 9.32 -7.26
N VAL A 403 -20.25 8.20 -6.86
CA VAL A 403 -21.70 8.03 -6.85
C VAL A 403 -22.33 8.38 -5.48
N GLY A 404 -21.51 8.36 -4.43
CA GLY A 404 -21.92 8.55 -3.03
C GLY A 404 -22.17 7.22 -2.30
N GLY A 405 -21.84 7.20 -1.01
CA GLY A 405 -22.00 6.03 -0.13
C GLY A 405 -23.42 5.74 0.35
N GLY A 406 -24.40 6.61 0.03
CA GLY A 406 -25.79 6.46 0.45
C GLY A 406 -25.91 6.29 1.97
N VAL A 407 -26.68 5.29 2.40
CA VAL A 407 -26.90 4.96 3.83
C VAL A 407 -25.63 4.51 4.56
N TYR A 408 -24.59 4.10 3.85
CA TYR A 408 -23.34 3.60 4.44
C TYR A 408 -22.21 4.64 4.45
N GLN A 409 -22.45 5.85 3.95
CA GLN A 409 -21.41 6.85 3.73
C GLN A 409 -20.64 7.21 5.01
N GLN A 410 -21.34 7.41 6.11
CA GLN A 410 -20.73 7.70 7.42
C GLN A 410 -20.00 6.48 8.00
N GLU A 411 -20.56 5.29 7.82
CA GLU A 411 -19.97 4.03 8.32
C GLU A 411 -18.65 3.75 7.60
N ILE A 412 -18.62 3.82 6.26
CA ILE A 412 -17.40 3.66 5.45
C ILE A 412 -16.34 4.69 5.85
N ALA A 413 -16.72 5.96 6.05
CA ALA A 413 -15.80 7.02 6.44
C ALA A 413 -15.19 6.78 7.83
N ASN A 414 -16.02 6.45 8.82
CA ASN A 414 -15.59 6.20 10.20
C ASN A 414 -14.69 4.95 10.30
N GLU A 415 -15.03 3.86 9.61
CA GLU A 415 -14.21 2.64 9.62
C GLU A 415 -12.85 2.85 8.97
N GLY A 416 -12.79 3.61 7.87
CA GLY A 416 -11.51 3.94 7.22
C GLY A 416 -10.62 4.79 8.12
N LEU A 417 -11.23 5.72 8.85
CA LEU A 417 -10.55 6.59 9.80
C LEU A 417 -10.00 5.83 11.00
N ASP A 418 -10.82 4.97 11.61
CA ASP A 418 -10.46 4.15 12.76
C ASP A 418 -9.31 3.19 12.41
N ALA A 419 -9.43 2.47 11.28
CA ALA A 419 -8.40 1.56 10.81
C ALA A 419 -7.04 2.25 10.67
N PHE A 420 -7.01 3.44 10.06
CA PHE A 420 -5.77 4.19 9.87
C PHE A 420 -5.20 4.77 11.17
N LEU A 421 -6.03 5.37 12.01
CA LEU A 421 -5.57 5.90 13.30
C LEU A 421 -4.93 4.80 14.15
N HIS A 422 -5.46 3.59 14.07
CA HIS A 422 -4.86 2.42 14.68
C HIS A 422 -3.52 2.03 14.06
N MET A 423 -3.42 1.98 12.74
CA MET A 423 -2.16 1.74 12.02
C MET A 423 -1.06 2.72 12.46
N LEU A 424 -1.43 3.99 12.61
CA LEU A 424 -0.53 5.07 12.96
C LEU A 424 -0.13 5.08 14.43
N LEU A 425 -1.11 5.19 15.33
CA LEU A 425 -0.86 5.51 16.74
C LEU A 425 -0.57 4.27 17.58
N ILE A 426 -1.26 3.17 17.32
CA ILE A 426 -1.14 1.93 18.10
C ILE A 426 -0.06 1.04 17.49
N ASP A 427 -0.25 0.71 16.22
CA ASP A 427 0.48 -0.36 15.55
C ASP A 427 1.85 0.09 15.02
N ASN A 428 2.06 1.41 14.84
CA ASN A 428 3.26 2.00 14.23
C ASN A 428 3.65 1.29 12.93
N PHE A 429 2.66 1.01 12.10
CA PHE A 429 2.79 0.24 10.87
C PHE A 429 1.69 0.70 9.92
N VAL A 430 2.02 1.73 9.14
CA VAL A 430 1.07 2.51 8.34
C VAL A 430 1.15 2.09 6.89
N HIS A 431 0.00 1.86 6.26
CA HIS A 431 -0.08 1.71 4.82
C HIS A 431 0.28 3.05 4.15
N ALA A 432 1.46 3.15 3.54
CA ALA A 432 1.98 4.44 3.08
C ALA A 432 1.32 4.92 1.77
N ASP A 433 0.82 3.99 0.95
CA ASP A 433 0.16 4.27 -0.34
C ASP A 433 -1.37 4.11 -0.26
N LEU A 434 -1.99 4.73 0.76
CA LEU A 434 -3.42 4.60 1.02
C LEU A 434 -4.24 5.57 0.17
N HIS A 435 -4.52 5.18 -1.08
CA HIS A 435 -5.41 5.91 -1.99
C HIS A 435 -6.72 5.12 -2.24
N PRO A 436 -7.79 5.78 -2.73
CA PRO A 436 -9.09 5.12 -2.94
C PRO A 436 -9.04 3.84 -3.79
N GLY A 437 -8.21 3.79 -4.84
CA GLY A 437 -7.99 2.57 -5.63
C GLY A 437 -7.38 1.37 -4.87
N ASN A 438 -6.73 1.57 -3.72
CA ASN A 438 -6.18 0.50 -2.87
C ASN A 438 -7.15 0.10 -1.74
N ILE A 439 -8.37 0.64 -1.74
CA ILE A 439 -9.42 0.32 -0.77
C ILE A 439 -10.64 -0.21 -1.53
N MET A 440 -11.11 -1.38 -1.13
CA MET A 440 -12.36 -1.95 -1.64
C MET A 440 -13.38 -2.06 -0.50
N VAL A 441 -14.65 -1.93 -0.85
CA VAL A 441 -15.76 -2.13 0.09
C VAL A 441 -16.42 -3.46 -0.25
N ARG A 442 -16.48 -4.35 0.75
CA ARG A 442 -17.27 -5.59 0.74
C ARG A 442 -18.46 -5.42 1.68
N PHE A 443 -19.54 -6.14 1.41
CA PHE A 443 -20.67 -6.23 2.33
C PHE A 443 -20.75 -7.62 2.93
N TYR A 444 -20.97 -7.70 4.24
CA TYR A 444 -21.16 -8.96 4.96
C TYR A 444 -22.39 -8.87 5.86
N GLN A 445 -22.95 -10.02 6.20
CA GLN A 445 -24.01 -10.11 7.20
C GLN A 445 -23.39 -10.54 8.53
N PRO A 446 -23.51 -9.75 9.61
CA PRO A 446 -23.06 -10.17 10.93
C PRO A 446 -23.79 -11.45 11.36
N ALA A 447 -23.07 -12.42 11.92
CA ALA A 447 -23.71 -13.63 12.47
C ALA A 447 -24.54 -13.25 13.71
N GLU A 448 -25.82 -13.65 13.74
CA GLU A 448 -26.68 -13.48 14.91
C GLU A 448 -26.08 -14.20 16.13
N LEU A 449 -26.01 -13.49 17.26
CA LEU A 449 -25.63 -14.07 18.54
C LEU A 449 -26.80 -14.94 19.04
N ASP A 450 -26.76 -16.25 18.76
CA ASP A 450 -27.68 -17.21 19.36
C ASP A 450 -27.37 -17.35 20.87
N LEU A 451 -28.07 -16.56 21.68
CA LEU A 451 -27.98 -16.54 23.15
C LEU A 451 -28.72 -17.72 23.82
N SER A 452 -29.07 -18.77 23.09
CA SER A 452 -29.68 -19.96 23.69
C SER A 452 -28.66 -20.75 24.54
N LEU A 453 -28.66 -20.46 25.85
CA LEU A 453 -27.98 -21.21 26.91
C LEU A 453 -28.56 -22.64 27.04
N GLY A 454 -28.31 -23.50 26.05
CA GLY A 454 -28.84 -24.86 26.07
C GLY A 454 -28.43 -25.79 24.93
N LYS A 455 -27.93 -25.27 23.80
CA LYS A 455 -27.39 -26.10 22.73
C LYS A 455 -25.89 -25.88 22.61
N ARG A 456 -25.13 -26.96 22.73
CA ARG A 456 -23.75 -27.02 22.25
C ARG A 456 -23.77 -26.78 20.74
N SER A 457 -23.67 -25.52 20.32
CA SER A 457 -23.43 -25.20 18.92
C SER A 457 -22.11 -25.86 18.53
N ARG A 458 -22.16 -26.74 17.53
CA ARG A 458 -20.98 -27.42 17.00
C ARG A 458 -20.09 -26.37 16.36
N VAL A 459 -19.08 -25.93 17.09
CA VAL A 459 -17.95 -25.16 16.57
C VAL A 459 -17.08 -26.12 15.76
N ALA A 460 -17.52 -26.51 14.56
CA ALA A 460 -16.77 -27.45 13.72
C ALA A 460 -17.15 -27.44 12.23
N ASP A 461 -17.79 -26.40 11.69
CA ASP A 461 -18.00 -26.34 10.24
C ASP A 461 -17.30 -25.12 9.66
N ALA A 462 -16.42 -25.41 8.71
CA ALA A 462 -15.71 -24.47 7.86
C ALA A 462 -16.72 -23.61 7.06
N PRO A 463 -16.29 -22.45 6.53
CA PRO A 463 -17.15 -21.60 5.72
C PRO A 463 -17.57 -22.39 4.48
N THR A 464 -18.88 -22.44 4.23
CA THR A 464 -19.40 -23.14 3.05
C THR A 464 -19.22 -22.21 1.84
N ALA A 465 -19.02 -22.77 0.64
CA ALA A 465 -18.98 -22.02 -0.63
C ALA A 465 -20.13 -20.99 -0.81
N ALA A 466 -21.23 -21.19 -0.08
CA ALA A 466 -22.39 -20.31 0.01
C ALA A 466 -22.08 -18.86 0.43
N GLU A 467 -21.09 -18.57 1.28
CA GLU A 467 -20.82 -17.18 1.72
C GLU A 467 -19.98 -16.39 0.68
N ALA A 468 -19.15 -17.06 -0.13
CA ALA A 468 -18.48 -16.45 -1.28
C ALA A 468 -19.50 -16.10 -2.38
N ASP A 469 -20.51 -16.96 -2.55
CA ASP A 469 -21.64 -16.70 -3.44
C ASP A 469 -22.47 -15.48 -2.97
N VAL A 470 -22.58 -15.23 -1.66
CA VAL A 470 -23.28 -14.04 -1.13
C VAL A 470 -22.58 -12.76 -1.56
N THR A 471 -21.24 -12.69 -1.47
CA THR A 471 -20.49 -11.50 -1.87
C THR A 471 -20.67 -11.22 -3.36
N GLU A 472 -20.47 -12.20 -4.24
CA GLU A 472 -20.70 -12.00 -5.68
C GLU A 472 -22.18 -11.71 -6.00
N THR A 473 -23.13 -12.25 -5.24
CA THR A 473 -24.56 -11.90 -5.40
C THR A 473 -24.81 -10.44 -5.08
N VAL A 474 -24.25 -9.91 -3.99
CA VAL A 474 -24.35 -8.48 -3.63
C VAL A 474 -23.67 -7.61 -4.69
N LEU A 475 -22.49 -8.00 -5.16
CA LEU A 475 -21.77 -7.29 -6.22
C LEU A 475 -22.56 -7.29 -7.53
N ALA A 476 -23.19 -8.41 -7.91
CA ALA A 476 -24.02 -8.50 -9.11
C ALA A 476 -25.26 -7.60 -9.04
N ARG A 477 -25.81 -7.35 -7.85
CA ARG A 477 -26.91 -6.39 -7.64
C ARG A 477 -26.43 -4.94 -7.76
N LEU A 478 -25.23 -4.63 -7.26
CA LEU A 478 -24.73 -3.24 -7.20
C LEU A 478 -24.07 -2.77 -8.51
N ARG A 479 -23.24 -3.61 -9.15
CA ARG A 479 -22.46 -3.27 -10.36
C ARG A 479 -23.29 -2.62 -11.49
N PRO A 480 -24.50 -3.09 -11.84
CA PRO A 480 -25.31 -2.48 -12.90
C PRO A 480 -25.75 -1.04 -12.59
N HIS A 481 -25.80 -0.66 -11.31
CA HIS A 481 -26.27 0.64 -10.86
C HIS A 481 -25.13 1.63 -10.60
N ALA A 482 -23.87 1.26 -10.83
CA ALA A 482 -22.70 2.11 -10.58
C ALA A 482 -22.69 3.44 -11.37
N HIS A 483 -23.53 3.58 -12.41
CA HIS A 483 -23.66 4.82 -13.18
C HIS A 483 -24.98 5.58 -12.93
N ASN A 484 -25.88 5.03 -12.11
CA ASN A 484 -27.16 5.65 -11.78
C ASN A 484 -27.30 5.84 -10.28
N ARG A 485 -27.14 7.09 -9.83
CA ARG A 485 -27.13 7.47 -8.42
C ARG A 485 -28.39 7.07 -7.66
N GLU A 486 -29.58 7.25 -8.24
CA GLU A 486 -30.83 6.94 -7.54
C GLU A 486 -30.99 5.43 -7.34
N ALA A 487 -30.73 4.65 -8.39
CA ALA A 487 -30.80 3.19 -8.33
C ALA A 487 -29.73 2.60 -7.41
N TRP A 488 -28.52 3.18 -7.40
CA TRP A 488 -27.44 2.82 -6.49
C TRP A 488 -27.85 3.02 -5.03
N HIS A 489 -28.40 4.19 -4.69
CA HIS A 489 -28.81 4.51 -3.32
C HIS A 489 -29.98 3.63 -2.86
N ALA A 490 -30.91 3.31 -3.76
CA ALA A 490 -32.01 2.37 -3.48
C ALA A 490 -31.48 0.95 -3.20
N ALA A 491 -30.54 0.45 -4.01
CA ALA A 491 -29.93 -0.86 -3.82
C ALA A 491 -29.14 -0.94 -2.51
N LEU A 492 -28.37 0.10 -2.15
CA LEU A 492 -27.68 0.18 -0.85
C LEU A 492 -28.67 0.21 0.32
N SER A 493 -29.77 0.94 0.18
CA SER A 493 -30.82 1.00 1.22
C SER A 493 -31.48 -0.37 1.42
N GLN A 494 -31.71 -1.11 0.34
CA GLN A 494 -32.21 -2.48 0.41
C GLN A 494 -31.23 -3.42 1.11
N LEU A 495 -29.93 -3.35 0.79
CA LEU A 495 -28.90 -4.13 1.47
C LEU A 495 -28.85 -3.82 2.98
N ASN A 496 -29.02 -2.55 3.36
CA ASN A 496 -29.06 -2.17 4.77
C ASN A 496 -30.30 -2.73 5.47
N ALA A 497 -31.46 -2.77 4.78
CA ALA A 497 -32.66 -3.41 5.30
C ALA A 497 -32.52 -4.94 5.42
N GLU A 498 -31.72 -5.57 4.55
CA GLU A 498 -31.36 -6.99 4.62
C GLU A 498 -30.29 -7.29 5.71
N GLY A 499 -29.78 -6.27 6.42
CA GLY A 499 -28.84 -6.43 7.53
C GLY A 499 -27.36 -6.47 7.12
N TYR A 500 -27.02 -6.14 5.88
CA TYR A 500 -25.64 -6.09 5.43
C TYR A 500 -24.90 -4.87 6.01
N ARG A 501 -23.62 -5.08 6.35
CA ARG A 501 -22.70 -4.05 6.83
C ARG A 501 -21.47 -3.95 5.92
N PRO A 502 -20.92 -2.75 5.69
CA PRO A 502 -19.70 -2.55 4.92
C PRO A 502 -18.48 -3.05 5.70
N GLN A 503 -17.49 -3.53 4.98
CA GLN A 503 -16.18 -3.91 5.47
C GLN A 503 -15.14 -3.42 4.47
N LEU A 504 -14.09 -2.78 4.97
CA LEU A 504 -13.00 -2.27 4.15
C LEU A 504 -11.97 -3.37 3.92
N ILE A 505 -11.57 -3.53 2.67
CA ILE A 505 -10.51 -4.41 2.23
C ILE A 505 -9.37 -3.52 1.72
N PHE A 506 -8.20 -3.64 2.35
CA PHE A 506 -6.99 -2.94 1.92
C PHE A 506 -6.16 -3.89 1.05
N ILE A 507 -5.73 -3.40 -0.12
CA ILE A 507 -4.88 -4.11 -1.09
C ILE A 507 -3.61 -3.31 -1.37
N ASP A 508 -2.63 -3.92 -2.05
CA ASP A 508 -1.34 -3.29 -2.40
C ASP A 508 -0.54 -2.75 -1.20
N THR A 509 -0.25 -3.63 -0.24
CA THR A 509 0.57 -3.30 0.94
C THR A 509 2.07 -3.28 0.65
N GLY A 510 2.45 -2.93 -0.59
CA GLY A 510 3.84 -2.94 -1.06
C GLY A 510 4.69 -1.83 -0.44
N LEU A 511 4.05 -0.78 0.09
CA LEU A 511 4.68 0.29 0.85
C LEU A 511 4.06 0.41 2.23
N VAL A 512 4.88 0.25 3.25
CA VAL A 512 4.53 0.57 4.62
C VAL A 512 5.43 1.71 5.08
N THR A 513 5.02 2.41 6.12
CA THR A 513 5.89 3.33 6.86
C THR A 513 5.87 2.90 8.31
N GLN A 514 7.05 2.79 8.91
CA GLN A 514 7.22 2.57 10.35
C GLN A 514 8.13 3.67 10.89
N LEU A 515 7.80 4.23 12.05
CA LEU A 515 8.73 5.10 12.76
C LEU A 515 9.67 4.25 13.61
N ASN A 516 10.97 4.48 13.54
CA ASN A 516 11.92 3.88 14.50
C ASN A 516 11.61 4.37 15.94
N GLU A 517 12.24 3.79 16.95
CA GLU A 517 11.94 4.12 18.36
C GLU A 517 12.16 5.60 18.70
N THR A 518 13.18 6.23 18.11
CA THR A 518 13.50 7.64 18.32
C THR A 518 12.47 8.56 17.66
N ASN A 519 12.14 8.30 16.40
CA ASN A 519 11.17 9.06 15.61
C ASN A 519 9.76 8.87 16.14
N ARG A 520 9.42 7.67 16.63
CA ARG A 520 8.15 7.40 17.29
C ARG A 520 8.01 8.21 18.58
N ARG A 521 9.06 8.28 19.42
CA ARG A 521 9.07 9.14 20.61
C ARG A 521 8.96 10.62 20.21
N ASN A 522 9.70 11.03 19.19
CA ASN A 522 9.67 12.41 18.70
C ASN A 522 8.26 12.82 18.20
N PHE A 523 7.63 11.92 17.45
CA PHE A 523 6.26 12.06 16.97
C PHE A 523 5.27 12.15 18.13
N LEU A 524 5.35 11.24 19.12
CA LEU A 524 4.44 11.22 20.25
C LEU A 524 4.56 12.47 21.12
N ASP A 525 5.76 12.99 21.33
CA ASP A 525 5.98 14.24 22.06
C ASP A 525 5.42 15.46 21.30
N LEU A 526 5.65 15.53 19.99
CA LEU A 526 5.09 16.60 19.15
C LEU A 526 3.55 16.53 19.15
N PHE A 527 3.01 15.33 18.95
CA PHE A 527 1.57 15.10 18.97
C PHE A 527 0.98 15.45 20.34
N ARG A 528 1.68 15.14 21.43
CA ARG A 528 1.29 15.52 22.79
C ARG A 528 1.23 17.04 22.96
N ALA A 529 2.27 17.77 22.55
CA ALA A 529 2.29 19.23 22.64
C ALA A 529 1.10 19.86 21.89
N VAL A 530 0.79 19.36 20.69
CA VAL A 530 -0.38 19.80 19.93
C VAL A 530 -1.70 19.46 20.65
N ALA A 531 -1.82 18.25 21.21
CA ALA A 531 -3.01 17.80 21.94
C ALA A 531 -3.24 18.57 23.26
N GLU A 532 -2.16 19.00 23.93
CA GLU A 532 -2.20 19.86 25.11
C GLU A 532 -2.45 21.34 24.76
N PHE A 533 -2.58 21.64 23.46
CA PHE A 533 -2.69 22.99 22.90
C PHE A 533 -1.50 23.90 23.25
N ASP A 534 -0.30 23.33 23.36
CA ASP A 534 0.99 24.03 23.52
C ASP A 534 1.69 24.10 22.15
N GLY A 535 1.35 25.13 21.37
CA GLY A 535 1.88 25.27 20.01
C GLY A 535 3.31 25.79 19.99
N PHE A 536 3.73 26.56 20.99
CA PHE A 536 5.09 27.04 21.14
C PHE A 536 6.04 25.86 21.37
N ARG A 537 5.69 24.94 22.29
CA ARG A 537 6.47 23.72 22.50
C ARG A 537 6.46 22.84 21.25
N ALA A 538 5.32 22.71 20.57
CA ALA A 538 5.24 21.98 19.31
C ALA A 538 6.22 22.55 18.26
N GLY A 539 6.28 23.88 18.13
CA GLY A 539 7.21 24.56 17.24
C GLY A 539 8.68 24.34 17.61
N GLN A 540 9.04 24.43 18.89
CA GLN A 540 10.40 24.13 19.37
C GLN A 540 10.79 22.68 19.04
N LEU A 541 9.92 21.72 19.32
CA LEU A 541 10.17 20.31 19.06
C LEU A 541 10.41 20.04 17.56
N MET A 542 9.69 20.73 16.67
CA MET A 542 9.90 20.62 15.23
C MET A 542 11.25 21.18 14.78
N VAL A 543 11.70 22.29 15.38
CA VAL A 543 13.02 22.88 15.08
C VAL A 543 14.16 22.03 15.65
N GLU A 544 14.08 21.66 16.93
CA GLU A 544 15.13 20.90 17.64
C GLU A 544 15.40 19.53 17.01
N ARG A 545 14.38 18.93 16.39
CA ARG A 545 14.40 17.54 15.90
C ARG A 545 14.39 17.43 14.39
N CYS A 546 14.49 18.55 13.66
CA CYS A 546 14.64 18.53 12.21
C CYS A 546 16.04 18.05 11.81
N ARG A 547 16.23 17.64 10.55
CA ARG A 547 17.53 17.08 10.09
C ARG A 547 18.69 18.07 10.18
N GLN A 548 18.41 19.37 10.05
CA GLN A 548 19.40 20.46 10.00
C GLN A 548 18.88 21.69 10.76
N PRO A 549 18.87 21.64 12.11
CA PRO A 549 18.37 22.75 12.93
C PRO A 549 19.12 24.07 12.69
N GLU A 550 20.38 23.99 12.29
CA GLU A 550 21.24 25.14 11.99
C GLU A 550 20.84 25.95 10.75
N GLU A 551 20.12 25.34 9.81
CA GLU A 551 19.67 25.99 8.57
C GLU A 551 18.26 26.61 8.71
N VAL A 552 17.62 26.46 9.88
CA VAL A 552 16.28 26.98 10.14
C VAL A 552 16.33 28.51 10.24
N ILE A 553 15.48 29.17 9.46
CA ILE A 553 15.33 30.62 9.46
C ILE A 553 14.36 31.03 10.57
N ASP A 554 14.81 31.90 11.46
CA ASP A 554 14.01 32.49 12.55
C ASP A 554 13.21 31.45 13.38
N PRO A 555 13.89 30.53 14.09
CA PRO A 555 13.24 29.42 14.80
C PRO A 555 12.21 29.87 15.86
N ASP A 556 12.47 30.98 16.54
CA ASP A 556 11.53 31.54 17.53
C ASP A 556 10.26 32.08 16.86
N VAL A 557 10.38 32.68 15.68
CA VAL A 557 9.23 33.17 14.90
C VAL A 557 8.40 32.00 14.40
N PHE A 558 9.05 30.92 13.97
CA PHE A 558 8.36 29.68 13.62
C PHE A 558 7.57 29.13 14.82
N ALA A 559 8.18 29.05 16.01
CA ALA A 559 7.49 28.59 17.22
C ALA A 559 6.31 29.48 17.64
N LEU A 560 6.45 30.81 17.52
CA LEU A 560 5.35 31.75 17.78
C LEU A 560 4.19 31.60 16.78
N LYS A 561 4.48 31.33 15.50
CA LYS A 561 3.43 31.07 14.50
C LYS A 561 2.71 29.75 14.77
N MET A 562 3.44 28.72 15.21
CA MET A 562 2.84 27.46 15.66
C MET A 562 1.92 27.65 16.87
N GLU A 563 2.33 28.46 17.85
CA GLU A 563 1.48 28.84 19.00
C GLU A 563 0.16 29.49 18.53
N HIS A 564 0.24 30.46 17.61
CA HIS A 564 -0.93 31.12 17.06
C HIS A 564 -1.86 30.15 16.31
N LEU A 565 -1.29 29.23 15.53
CA LEU A 565 -2.07 28.19 14.84
C LEU A 565 -2.82 27.29 15.83
N VAL A 566 -2.12 26.76 16.83
CA VAL A 566 -2.71 25.88 17.85
C VAL A 566 -3.76 26.61 18.68
N TYR A 567 -3.54 27.88 19.00
CA TYR A 567 -4.54 28.73 19.66
C TYR A 567 -5.83 28.87 18.83
N ASN A 568 -5.70 29.07 17.51
CA ASN A 568 -6.85 29.12 16.61
C ASN A 568 -7.62 27.79 16.57
N ILE A 569 -6.92 26.66 16.58
CA ILE A 569 -7.55 25.34 16.67
C ILE A 569 -8.33 25.22 17.99
N LYS A 570 -7.69 25.54 19.12
CA LYS A 570 -8.31 25.50 20.45
C LYS A 570 -9.64 26.25 20.49
N SER A 571 -9.66 27.49 20.01
CA SER A 571 -10.87 28.31 20.01
C SER A 571 -12.01 27.70 19.18
N ARG A 572 -11.69 27.04 18.05
CA ARG A 572 -12.68 26.39 17.17
C ARG A 572 -13.15 25.04 17.70
N THR A 573 -12.29 24.27 18.36
CA THR A 573 -12.64 22.97 18.98
C THR A 573 -13.72 23.18 20.04
N PHE A 574 -13.55 24.20 20.90
CA PHE A 574 -14.52 24.52 21.94
C PHE A 574 -15.79 25.19 21.40
N ALA A 575 -15.74 25.82 20.22
CA ALA A 575 -16.88 26.46 19.57
C ALA A 575 -17.76 25.52 18.72
N LEU A 576 -17.58 24.18 18.82
CA LEU A 576 -18.30 23.18 18.01
C LEU A 576 -18.12 23.31 16.48
N GLY A 577 -17.04 23.95 16.00
CA GLY A 577 -16.76 24.05 14.56
C GLY A 577 -16.08 22.80 14.02
N ASN A 578 -16.45 22.34 12.82
CA ASN A 578 -15.73 21.29 12.10
C ASN A 578 -14.31 21.78 11.76
N ILE A 579 -13.29 21.28 12.46
CA ILE A 579 -11.89 21.63 12.18
C ILE A 579 -11.40 20.78 11.02
N LYS A 580 -10.89 21.41 9.97
CA LYS A 580 -10.16 20.72 8.91
C LYS A 580 -8.70 20.56 9.32
N ILE A 581 -8.27 19.33 9.59
CA ILE A 581 -6.86 19.04 9.85
C ILE A 581 -6.03 19.36 8.61
N GLY A 582 -6.59 19.19 7.41
CA GLY A 582 -5.94 19.53 6.15
C GLY A 582 -5.54 20.99 6.06
N ASP A 583 -6.41 21.90 6.52
CA ASP A 583 -6.11 23.34 6.54
C ASP A 583 -4.97 23.63 7.53
N VAL A 584 -5.01 23.01 8.72
CA VAL A 584 -3.98 23.13 9.75
C VAL A 584 -2.63 22.61 9.24
N LEU A 585 -2.59 21.39 8.71
CA LEU A 585 -1.37 20.78 8.19
C LEU A 585 -0.82 21.55 6.99
N SER A 586 -1.68 22.08 6.11
CA SER A 586 -1.25 22.94 5.01
C SER A 586 -0.58 24.23 5.51
N GLU A 587 -1.12 24.84 6.57
CA GLU A 587 -0.51 26.00 7.21
C GLU A 587 0.84 25.64 7.84
N VAL A 588 0.93 24.49 8.53
CA VAL A 588 2.19 23.95 9.05
C VAL A 588 3.21 23.75 7.93
N LEU A 589 2.85 23.07 6.83
CA LEU A 589 3.75 22.80 5.70
C LEU A 589 4.23 24.10 5.03
N SER A 590 3.36 25.12 4.94
CA SER A 590 3.75 26.45 4.46
C SER A 590 4.74 27.16 5.40
N MET A 591 4.56 27.02 6.72
CA MET A 591 5.52 27.53 7.71
C MET A 591 6.86 26.80 7.65
N VAL A 592 6.82 25.47 7.55
CA VAL A 592 7.98 24.59 7.37
C VAL A 592 8.79 25.01 6.13
N ARG A 593 8.12 25.27 5.01
CA ARG A 593 8.76 25.75 3.77
C ARG A 593 9.35 27.15 3.90
N SER A 594 8.66 28.08 4.55
CA SER A 594 9.12 29.48 4.67
C SER A 594 10.26 29.67 5.68
N HIS A 595 10.34 28.81 6.70
CA HIS A 595 11.38 28.86 7.73
C HIS A 595 12.44 27.78 7.54
N HIS A 596 12.41 27.02 6.44
CA HIS A 596 13.35 25.95 6.13
C HIS A 596 13.46 24.86 7.21
N VAL A 597 12.36 24.57 7.90
CA VAL A 597 12.31 23.48 8.89
C VAL A 597 12.29 22.15 8.15
N ARG A 598 13.37 21.37 8.21
CA ARG A 598 13.46 20.12 7.43
C ARG A 598 12.87 18.92 8.16
N LEU A 599 11.64 18.56 7.81
CA LEU A 599 10.98 17.37 8.34
C LEU A 599 11.68 16.09 7.85
N GLU A 600 11.65 15.05 8.67
CA GLU A 600 12.13 13.73 8.31
C GLU A 600 11.19 13.04 7.31
N GLY A 601 11.74 12.31 6.34
CA GLY A 601 10.97 11.69 5.25
C GLY A 601 9.84 10.77 5.76
N ASP A 602 10.11 9.96 6.78
CA ASP A 602 9.10 9.07 7.37
C ASP A 602 7.95 9.85 8.03
N PHE A 603 8.26 10.99 8.66
CA PHE A 603 7.26 11.88 9.25
C PHE A 603 6.42 12.59 8.18
N VAL A 604 7.03 13.03 7.08
CA VAL A 604 6.33 13.63 5.95
C VAL A 604 5.35 12.64 5.33
N ASN A 605 5.77 11.39 5.13
CA ASN A 605 4.89 10.34 4.62
C ASN A 605 3.68 10.11 5.54
N VAL A 606 3.88 10.09 6.86
CA VAL A 606 2.78 10.00 7.84
C VAL A 606 1.81 11.18 7.72
N VAL A 607 2.32 12.41 7.64
CA VAL A 607 1.49 13.62 7.49
C VAL A 607 0.68 13.57 6.19
N ILE A 608 1.30 13.15 5.09
CA ILE A 608 0.63 12.96 3.80
C ILE A 608 -0.47 11.91 3.91
N SER A 609 -0.22 10.76 4.54
CA SER A 609 -1.24 9.73 4.71
C SER A 609 -2.44 10.23 5.53
N ILE A 610 -2.19 11.06 6.56
CA ILE A 610 -3.25 11.73 7.33
C ILE A 610 -4.08 12.66 6.43
N LEU A 611 -3.42 13.49 5.62
CA LEU A 611 -4.06 14.44 4.69
C LEU A 611 -4.94 13.71 3.67
N LEU A 612 -4.40 12.66 3.04
CA LEU A 612 -5.12 11.86 2.05
C LEU A 612 -6.35 11.22 2.68
N LEU A 613 -6.20 10.62 3.86
CA LEU A 613 -7.31 9.94 4.51
C LEU A 613 -8.39 10.93 4.96
N GLU A 614 -8.03 12.08 5.53
CA GLU A 614 -9.03 13.10 5.87
C GLU A 614 -9.76 13.58 4.61
N GLY A 615 -9.04 13.77 3.50
CA GLY A 615 -9.62 14.10 2.20
C GLY A 615 -10.64 13.06 1.73
N ILE A 616 -10.28 11.77 1.81
CA ILE A 616 -11.17 10.64 1.47
C ILE A 616 -12.38 10.61 2.42
N GLY A 617 -12.12 10.63 3.72
CA GLY A 617 -13.13 10.57 4.77
C GLY A 617 -14.14 11.70 4.67
N ARG A 618 -13.72 12.90 4.27
CA ARG A 618 -14.60 14.07 4.10
C ARG A 618 -15.32 14.14 2.77
N SER A 619 -14.74 13.56 1.74
CA SER A 619 -15.43 13.34 0.47
C SER A 619 -16.62 12.40 0.67
N LEU A 620 -16.50 11.46 1.62
CA LEU A 620 -17.62 10.64 2.08
C LEU A 620 -18.48 11.42 3.09
N ASP A 621 -17.97 11.79 4.26
CA ASP A 621 -18.73 12.52 5.28
C ASP A 621 -18.17 13.93 5.53
N PRO A 622 -18.79 14.99 4.99
CA PRO A 622 -18.35 16.37 5.24
C PRO A 622 -18.36 16.77 6.72
N GLY A 623 -19.10 16.05 7.56
CA GLY A 623 -19.16 16.22 9.01
C GLY A 623 -18.01 15.57 9.77
N LEU A 624 -17.15 14.79 9.10
CA LEU A 624 -16.11 14.01 9.74
C LEU A 624 -15.05 14.90 10.42
N ASP A 625 -14.79 14.60 11.69
CA ASP A 625 -13.77 15.25 12.51
C ASP A 625 -12.73 14.23 12.98
N LEU A 626 -11.56 14.26 12.34
CA LEU A 626 -10.45 13.35 12.64
C LEU A 626 -9.87 13.57 14.05
N PHE A 627 -9.88 14.81 14.59
CA PHE A 627 -9.45 15.04 15.97
C PHE A 627 -10.37 14.34 16.96
N LYS A 628 -11.70 14.45 16.75
CA LYS A 628 -12.69 13.80 17.62
C LYS A 628 -12.49 12.27 17.65
N SER A 629 -12.26 11.66 16.50
CA SER A 629 -12.06 10.21 16.38
C SER A 629 -10.71 9.73 16.93
N ALA A 630 -9.69 10.59 16.96
CA ALA A 630 -8.39 10.25 17.55
C ALA A 630 -8.39 10.26 19.10
N LEU A 631 -9.28 11.03 19.74
CA LEU A 631 -9.31 11.20 21.20
C LEU A 631 -9.34 9.89 22.01
N PRO A 632 -10.18 8.88 21.69
CA PRO A 632 -10.22 7.63 22.45
C PRO A 632 -8.92 6.83 22.38
N ILE A 633 -8.26 6.83 21.21
CA ILE A 633 -6.97 6.13 20.99
C ILE A 633 -5.86 6.85 21.77
N LEU A 634 -5.87 8.18 21.77
CA LEU A 634 -4.94 8.99 22.55
C LEU A 634 -5.13 8.77 24.05
N ARG A 635 -6.37 8.62 24.52
CA ARG A 635 -6.66 8.26 25.92
C ARG A 635 -6.04 6.92 26.30
N GLN A 636 -6.15 5.91 25.43
CA GLN A 636 -5.55 4.60 25.66
C GLN A 636 -4.02 4.71 25.79
N LEU A 637 -3.37 5.46 24.90
CA LEU A 637 -1.93 5.66 24.91
C LEU A 637 -1.44 6.52 26.10
N GLY A 638 -2.23 7.50 26.54
CA GLY A 638 -1.89 8.40 27.65
C GLY A 638 -2.15 7.85 29.06
N SER A 639 -2.89 6.74 29.18
CA SER A 639 -3.38 6.21 30.45
C SER A 639 -2.33 5.46 31.31
N GLY A 640 -1.20 5.04 30.74
CA GLY A 640 -0.25 4.15 31.45
C GLY A 640 0.79 4.83 32.34
N ALA A 641 1.24 6.05 32.01
CA ALA A 641 2.38 6.68 32.70
C ALA A 641 2.25 8.21 32.91
N THR A 642 1.51 8.90 32.05
CA THR A 642 1.48 10.37 31.96
C THR A 642 0.39 11.05 32.80
N LEU A 643 -0.71 10.35 33.10
CA LEU A 643 -1.75 10.86 34.02
C LEU A 643 -1.20 11.03 35.44
N LEU A 644 -0.32 10.11 35.87
CA LEU A 644 0.37 10.18 37.16
C LEU A 644 1.46 11.28 37.19
N SER A 645 2.08 11.61 36.06
CA SER A 645 3.10 12.67 36.01
C SER A 645 2.50 14.08 35.91
N SER A 646 1.42 14.26 35.14
CA SER A 646 0.71 15.55 34.98
C SER A 646 -0.02 15.99 36.26
N VAL A 647 -0.60 15.05 37.01
CA VAL A 647 -1.16 15.33 38.35
C VAL A 647 -0.07 15.74 39.34
N ARG A 648 1.17 15.25 39.16
CA ARG A 648 2.32 15.62 40.00
C ARG A 648 2.90 17.00 39.67
N SER A 649 2.72 17.50 38.44
CA SER A 649 3.21 18.82 38.00
C SER A 649 2.21 19.96 38.21
N GLY A 650 1.03 19.69 38.78
CA GLY A 650 0.06 20.72 39.19
C GLY A 650 -0.81 21.29 38.05
N ASP A 651 -0.72 20.75 36.83
CA ASP A 651 -1.51 21.23 35.71
C ASP A 651 -2.88 20.52 35.66
N THR A 652 -3.92 21.23 36.10
CA THR A 652 -5.30 20.71 36.21
C THR A 652 -6.13 20.98 34.95
N SER A 653 -5.55 21.61 33.92
CA SER A 653 -6.23 21.98 32.68
C SER A 653 -6.64 20.75 31.87
N MET A 654 -5.74 19.79 31.69
CA MET A 654 -5.99 18.54 30.97
C MET A 654 -7.03 17.68 31.68
N LEU A 655 -7.07 17.68 33.02
CA LEU A 655 -8.07 16.93 33.79
C LEU A 655 -9.47 17.53 33.64
N ARG A 656 -9.61 18.87 33.52
CA ARG A 656 -10.90 19.52 33.24
C ARG A 656 -11.37 19.30 31.80
N VAL A 657 -10.46 19.39 30.84
CA VAL A 657 -10.75 19.07 29.42
C VAL A 657 -11.12 17.60 29.28
N TRP A 658 -10.38 16.71 29.96
CA TRP A 658 -10.68 15.28 30.03
C TRP A 658 -12.04 15.03 30.66
N VAL A 659 -12.37 15.59 31.83
CA VAL A 659 -13.71 15.45 32.45
C VAL A 659 -14.81 16.02 31.55
N GLY A 660 -14.59 17.15 30.88
CA GLY A 660 -15.57 17.74 29.95
C GLY A 660 -15.79 16.90 28.69
N LEU A 661 -14.72 16.36 28.10
CA LEU A 661 -14.79 15.47 26.95
C LEU A 661 -15.29 14.07 27.33
N GLU A 662 -15.01 13.57 28.52
CA GLU A 662 -15.48 12.29 29.03
C GLU A 662 -16.98 12.38 29.40
N ALA A 663 -17.44 13.48 29.99
CA ALA A 663 -18.86 13.72 30.23
C ALA A 663 -19.63 13.84 28.91
N ARG A 664 -19.08 14.55 27.93
CA ARG A 664 -19.65 14.64 26.58
C ARG A 664 -19.60 13.30 25.84
N GLY A 665 -18.49 12.59 25.96
CA GLY A 665 -18.26 11.28 25.37
C GLY A 665 -19.16 10.22 25.99
N LEU A 666 -19.42 10.24 27.29
CA LEU A 666 -20.39 9.36 27.95
C LEU A 666 -21.83 9.70 27.54
N LEU A 667 -22.16 10.98 27.36
CA LEU A 667 -23.48 11.40 26.88
C LEU A 667 -23.70 11.05 25.40
N GLN A 668 -22.71 11.25 24.53
CA GLN A 668 -22.79 10.88 23.12
C GLN A 668 -22.66 9.38 22.91
N ALA A 669 -21.70 8.72 23.56
CA ALA A 669 -21.51 7.28 23.48
C ALA A 669 -22.66 6.53 24.15
N SER A 670 -23.33 7.02 25.20
CA SER A 670 -24.54 6.33 25.69
C SER A 670 -25.66 6.35 24.65
N ILE A 671 -25.82 7.43 23.89
CA ILE A 671 -26.82 7.52 22.83
C ILE A 671 -26.40 6.68 21.62
N GLU A 672 -25.16 6.83 21.15
CA GLU A 672 -24.62 6.16 19.97
C GLU A 672 -24.35 4.67 20.23
N SER A 673 -23.96 4.27 21.45
CA SER A 673 -23.83 2.85 21.83
C SER A 673 -25.19 2.20 22.03
N VAL A 674 -26.20 2.93 22.53
CA VAL A 674 -27.58 2.40 22.56
C VAL A 674 -28.11 2.27 21.14
N GLU A 675 -27.88 3.26 20.28
CA GLU A 675 -28.24 3.21 18.87
C GLU A 675 -27.50 2.09 18.14
N GLN A 676 -26.19 1.92 18.33
CA GLN A 676 -25.41 0.81 17.78
C GLN A 676 -25.87 -0.53 18.34
N CYS A 677 -26.12 -0.66 19.64
CA CYS A 677 -26.62 -1.90 20.23
C CYS A 677 -28.05 -2.24 19.76
N VAL A 678 -28.87 -1.25 19.40
CA VAL A 678 -30.15 -1.47 18.72
C VAL A 678 -29.93 -1.83 17.24
N LYS A 679 -29.01 -1.14 16.56
CA LYS A 679 -28.68 -1.29 15.13
C LYS A 679 -27.94 -2.61 14.81
N TYR A 680 -27.27 -3.19 15.80
CA TYR A 680 -26.59 -4.50 15.77
C TYR A 680 -27.38 -5.59 16.49
N ASP A 681 -28.64 -5.33 16.86
CA ASP A 681 -29.56 -6.29 17.50
C ASP A 681 -29.03 -6.90 18.81
N LEU A 682 -28.17 -6.17 19.52
CA LEU A 682 -27.56 -6.56 20.79
C LEU A 682 -28.46 -6.25 22.00
N LEU A 683 -29.42 -5.31 21.88
CA LEU A 683 -30.32 -4.92 22.97
C LEU A 683 -31.78 -5.36 22.81
N SER A 684 -32.27 -5.54 21.58
CA SER A 684 -33.64 -6.03 21.33
C SER A 684 -33.68 -6.87 20.04
N PRO A 685 -33.26 -8.14 20.06
CA PRO A 685 -33.44 -9.02 18.91
C PRO A 685 -34.91 -9.01 18.52
N ASN A 686 -35.21 -8.71 17.25
CA ASN A 686 -36.58 -8.73 16.75
C ASN A 686 -37.17 -10.13 16.99
N ILE A 687 -38.21 -10.20 17.84
CA ILE A 687 -39.08 -11.38 18.00
C ILE A 687 -40.01 -11.47 16.79
#